data_AF-A0A4V1XB79-F1
#
_entry.id   AF-A0A4V1XB79-F1
#
_cell.length_a   1.000
_cell.length_b   1.000
_cell.length_c   1.000
_cell.angle_alpha   90.00
_cell.angle_beta   90.00
_cell.angle_gamma   90.00
#
_symmetry.space_group_name_H-M   'P 1'
#
loop_
_entity.id
_entity.type
_entity.pdbx_description
1 polymer ?
#
loop_
_entity_poly.entity_id
_entity_poly.type
_entity_poly.pdbx_seq_one_letter_code
_entity_poly.pdbx_strand_id
1 'polypeptide(L)'
;MDSIKVHNTLKPGAPVPFVPIQKSKVSCVRSESSWTRPELSIDSNYFGFDVKFVMNITDVDDKIIIRARRRRLLELEKKKGHTQENLSELWKVAFQSYAKNYLPQLIQADGPELDVNNYIPRRDAAYGKVLAGGALYGDGRPGDAEAKVKMHVSNMTSAVIAFNANQVFNGAEEILLPYLDSLYKETIDTSDQTMFTDLTKHMEGEFFDDMDALNVLRPDVITRVTEYVPQIVSFVKQIVDKGFAYEAEGSVYFDITAFEKAGNTYARLRPESRNDKSLQEEGEGSLSKSLGGKKGSSDFALWKKSKNGEPFWPSPWGHGRPGWHIECSVMASDVLGERMDIHSGGIDLAFPHHDNELAQSEAYYCQHGHEHTWVNYFLHMGHLSISGSKMSKSLKNFQTIKDALASSYTARSMRIVFLLGRWNEGVEISPDMRTYADNWEASVNNFFTNTKSLLAEATGMVTAAKGGVQNLSISDNGPSDGLLAELEQAKKDVETALTNSFDTPQAMRVIAEVIRKANIHMAEQKTEMDLPAVEAIARWVTKMVGIFGLDANASPPYEGLGWASAAAAADVDPKIAVQPYETMYSTVISDVKNLELPTSDTISSLLSQTPAPEFESLANSGIRDPEQLALPYLRAVAKIRDELRRIAPTASTQTKQSILALSDRIRDFDFTNLGVYLDDRPDGLPSLIKFVPKAELIAAREEKAAREAEKARAKEEARRAREKADEEKWAKAKVPPQEMYRGDDRYAEWDAEGLPTRMKDGSEVPKSQLKKLKKDWDRQKKAHGEWQTKFGGAAGAA
;
A
#
# COMPACT_ATOMS: atom_id res chain seq x y z
N MET A 1 -25.78 16.12 -17.81
CA MET A 1 -24.33 16.09 -17.59
C MET A 1 -23.92 17.52 -17.38
N ASP A 2 -23.68 17.91 -16.14
CA ASP A 2 -22.91 19.12 -15.88
C ASP A 2 -21.57 18.97 -16.61
N SER A 3 -21.06 20.03 -17.23
CA SER A 3 -19.75 19.96 -17.87
C SER A 3 -18.72 19.62 -16.81
N ILE A 4 -18.00 18.51 -16.98
CA ILE A 4 -16.84 18.13 -16.15
C ILE A 4 -15.98 19.37 -15.94
N LYS A 5 -15.50 19.60 -14.73
CA LYS A 5 -14.56 20.65 -14.40
C LYS A 5 -13.25 20.00 -13.98
N VAL A 6 -12.13 20.57 -14.37
CA VAL A 6 -10.80 20.06 -14.02
C VAL A 6 -9.94 21.18 -13.47
N HIS A 7 -9.10 20.87 -12.49
CA HIS A 7 -7.99 21.76 -12.16
C HIS A 7 -7.05 21.87 -13.36
N ASN A 8 -6.74 23.10 -13.75
CA ASN A 8 -5.85 23.40 -14.87
C ASN A 8 -4.75 24.33 -14.36
N THR A 9 -3.49 23.89 -14.43
CA THR A 9 -2.36 24.70 -13.96
C THR A 9 -2.19 26.00 -14.74
N LEU A 10 -2.66 26.09 -16.00
CA LEU A 10 -2.71 27.35 -16.75
C LEU A 10 -3.71 28.37 -16.17
N LYS A 11 -4.66 27.91 -15.35
CA LYS A 11 -5.71 28.73 -14.72
C LYS A 11 -5.79 28.37 -13.23
N PRO A 12 -4.81 28.81 -12.41
CA PRO A 12 -4.74 28.45 -11.01
C PRO A 12 -5.99 28.89 -10.25
N GLY A 13 -6.43 28.08 -9.31
CA GLY A 13 -7.63 28.31 -8.51
C GLY A 13 -8.67 27.19 -8.66
N ALA A 14 -9.94 27.57 -8.70
CA ALA A 14 -11.05 26.63 -8.78
C ALA A 14 -11.06 25.83 -10.11
N PRO A 15 -11.58 24.59 -10.13
CA PRO A 15 -11.73 23.81 -11.35
C PRO A 15 -12.47 24.58 -12.46
N VAL A 16 -11.95 24.48 -13.68
CA VAL A 16 -12.51 25.13 -14.88
C VAL A 16 -13.25 24.11 -15.75
N PRO A 17 -14.28 24.51 -16.52
CA PRO A 17 -14.97 23.58 -17.43
C PRO A 17 -13.99 22.91 -18.41
N PHE A 18 -14.09 21.58 -18.50
CA PHE A 18 -13.40 20.74 -19.47
C PHE A 18 -14.22 20.66 -20.76
N VAL A 19 -13.62 21.11 -21.86
CA VAL A 19 -14.21 21.09 -23.19
C VAL A 19 -13.18 20.46 -24.13
N PRO A 20 -13.38 19.20 -24.55
CA PRO A 20 -12.44 18.55 -25.45
C PRO A 20 -12.46 19.20 -26.83
N ILE A 21 -11.34 19.15 -27.54
CA ILE A 21 -11.16 19.67 -28.91
C ILE A 21 -12.16 18.98 -29.85
N GLN A 22 -12.27 17.66 -29.72
CA GLN A 22 -13.24 16.86 -30.45
C GLN A 22 -14.25 16.28 -29.47
N LYS A 23 -15.54 16.40 -29.80
CA LYS A 23 -16.61 15.87 -28.94
C LYS A 23 -16.40 14.37 -28.70
N SER A 24 -16.45 13.97 -27.42
CA SER A 24 -16.30 12.57 -26.97
C SER A 24 -14.92 11.93 -27.19
N LYS A 25 -13.90 12.70 -27.60
CA LYS A 25 -12.52 12.22 -27.73
C LYS A 25 -11.58 13.05 -26.88
N VAL A 26 -10.59 12.41 -26.27
CA VAL A 26 -9.60 13.10 -25.43
C VAL A 26 -8.20 12.64 -25.84
N SER A 27 -7.36 13.60 -26.20
CA SER A 27 -5.93 13.40 -26.44
C SER A 27 -5.15 13.71 -25.15
N CYS A 28 -4.43 12.73 -24.63
CA CYS A 28 -3.72 12.85 -23.35
C CYS A 28 -2.26 12.41 -23.46
N VAL A 29 -1.36 13.22 -22.90
CA VAL A 29 0.05 12.87 -22.68
C VAL A 29 0.35 12.86 -21.19
N ARG A 30 1.13 11.87 -20.75
CA ARG A 30 1.65 11.81 -19.37
C ARG A 30 3.15 11.60 -19.35
N SER A 31 3.83 12.39 -18.54
CA SER A 31 5.26 12.28 -18.28
C SER A 31 5.55 11.39 -17.05
N GLU A 32 6.72 10.75 -17.05
CA GLU A 32 7.20 9.63 -16.21
C GLU A 32 7.09 9.72 -14.67
N SER A 33 6.52 10.77 -14.07
CA SER A 33 6.58 10.97 -12.61
C SER A 33 5.27 10.77 -11.81
N SER A 34 4.14 10.37 -12.43
CA SER A 34 2.82 10.57 -11.78
C SER A 34 1.83 9.39 -11.77
N TRP A 35 2.26 8.17 -12.05
CA TRP A 35 1.47 7.07 -12.66
C TRP A 35 0.38 6.34 -11.87
N THR A 36 0.30 6.46 -10.55
CA THR A 36 -0.49 5.51 -9.74
C THR A 36 -1.96 5.87 -9.53
N ARG A 37 -2.44 6.95 -10.17
CA ARG A 37 -3.79 7.49 -9.93
C ARG A 37 -4.79 7.14 -11.04
N PRO A 38 -6.10 7.01 -10.72
CA PRO A 38 -7.09 6.32 -11.55
C PRO A 38 -7.73 7.17 -12.66
N GLU A 39 -7.29 8.40 -12.89
CA GLU A 39 -8.02 9.40 -13.69
C GLU A 39 -8.34 8.91 -15.11
N LEU A 40 -7.39 8.23 -15.74
CA LEU A 40 -7.58 7.65 -17.08
C LEU A 40 -8.70 6.60 -17.12
N SER A 41 -8.82 5.78 -16.08
CA SER A 41 -9.92 4.81 -15.99
C SER A 41 -11.26 5.51 -15.75
N ILE A 42 -11.27 6.63 -15.02
CA ILE A 42 -12.50 7.42 -14.80
C ILE A 42 -12.92 8.10 -16.12
N ASP A 43 -12.00 8.71 -16.85
CA ASP A 43 -12.29 9.34 -18.14
C ASP A 43 -12.89 8.35 -19.16
N SER A 44 -12.27 7.19 -19.32
CA SER A 44 -12.73 6.18 -20.28
C SER A 44 -13.97 5.43 -19.79
N ASN A 45 -13.95 4.90 -18.56
CA ASN A 45 -14.96 3.94 -18.10
C ASN A 45 -16.16 4.57 -17.36
N TYR A 46 -16.01 5.79 -16.82
CA TYR A 46 -17.12 6.52 -16.18
C TYR A 46 -17.74 7.55 -17.13
N PHE A 47 -16.91 8.45 -17.69
CA PHE A 47 -17.39 9.51 -18.58
C PHE A 47 -17.57 9.05 -20.03
N GLY A 48 -17.02 7.90 -20.41
CA GLY A 48 -17.20 7.32 -21.74
C GLY A 48 -16.44 8.06 -22.84
N PHE A 49 -15.32 8.73 -22.50
CA PHE A 49 -14.45 9.33 -23.51
C PHE A 49 -13.66 8.26 -24.27
N ASP A 50 -13.50 8.47 -25.57
CA ASP A 50 -12.50 7.78 -26.38
C ASP A 50 -11.15 8.48 -26.16
N VAL A 51 -10.38 7.96 -25.19
CA VAL A 51 -9.10 8.53 -24.77
C VAL A 51 -7.98 7.92 -25.59
N LYS A 52 -7.21 8.75 -26.31
CA LYS A 52 -5.92 8.37 -26.89
C LYS A 52 -4.82 8.76 -25.92
N PHE A 53 -4.27 7.77 -25.23
CA PHE A 53 -3.25 7.96 -24.20
C PHE A 53 -1.84 7.69 -24.72
N VAL A 54 -1.00 8.73 -24.70
CA VAL A 54 0.40 8.69 -25.11
C VAL A 54 1.30 8.84 -23.90
N MET A 55 2.34 8.02 -23.83
CA MET A 55 3.36 8.06 -22.78
C MET A 55 4.75 8.02 -23.42
N ASN A 56 5.63 8.90 -22.97
CA ASN A 56 7.03 8.81 -23.34
C ASN A 56 7.82 7.94 -22.36
N ILE A 57 8.93 7.39 -22.86
CA ILE A 57 10.02 6.82 -22.08
C ILE A 57 11.26 7.69 -22.28
N THR A 58 11.80 8.21 -21.19
CA THR A 58 13.04 9.01 -21.23
C THR A 58 14.24 8.07 -21.21
N ASP A 59 14.62 7.53 -22.37
CA ASP A 59 15.71 6.55 -22.48
C ASP A 59 17.09 7.17 -22.76
N VAL A 60 17.19 8.50 -22.77
CA VAL A 60 18.46 9.25 -22.81
C VAL A 60 18.39 10.40 -21.81
N ASP A 61 19.11 10.29 -20.71
CA ASP A 61 19.24 11.35 -19.71
C ASP A 61 20.63 11.30 -19.06
N ASP A 62 21.07 12.42 -18.49
CA ASP A 62 22.34 12.52 -17.77
C ASP A 62 22.47 11.42 -16.69
N LYS A 63 21.41 11.10 -15.95
CA LYS A 63 21.42 10.07 -14.90
C LYS A 63 21.59 8.67 -15.50
N ILE A 64 20.97 8.41 -16.65
CA ILE A 64 21.08 7.15 -17.38
C ILE A 64 22.50 6.99 -17.92
N ILE A 65 23.02 8.04 -18.56
CA ILE A 65 24.37 8.07 -19.13
C ILE A 65 25.41 7.78 -18.06
N ILE A 66 25.34 8.49 -16.93
CA ILE A 66 26.26 8.31 -15.81
C ILE A 66 26.14 6.89 -15.23
N ARG A 67 24.92 6.37 -15.04
CA ARG A 67 24.70 5.02 -14.47
C ARG A 67 25.22 3.92 -15.39
N ALA A 68 24.88 3.97 -16.67
CA ALA A 68 25.32 3.00 -17.68
C ALA A 68 26.85 2.99 -17.81
N ARG A 69 27.45 4.17 -17.97
CA ARG A 69 28.91 4.32 -18.10
C ARG A 69 29.64 3.81 -16.86
N ARG A 70 29.19 4.19 -15.66
CA ARG A 70 29.80 3.74 -14.40
C ARG A 70 29.73 2.23 -14.24
N ARG A 71 28.58 1.60 -14.55
CA ARG A 71 28.45 0.13 -14.54
C ARG A 71 29.42 -0.51 -15.52
N ARG A 72 29.52 0.00 -16.75
CA ARG A 72 30.47 -0.52 -17.74
C ARG A 72 31.92 -0.40 -17.27
N LEU A 73 32.29 0.74 -16.70
CA LEU A 73 33.64 0.97 -16.17
C LEU A 73 33.96 -0.01 -15.03
N LEU A 74 33.02 -0.26 -14.13
CA LEU A 74 33.21 -1.23 -13.06
C LEU A 74 33.39 -2.65 -13.61
N GLU A 75 32.61 -3.05 -14.61
CA GLU A 75 32.74 -4.37 -15.26
C GLU A 75 34.08 -4.53 -15.98
N LEU A 76 34.58 -3.47 -16.63
CA LEU A 76 35.91 -3.47 -17.23
C LEU A 76 37.01 -3.54 -16.16
N GLU A 77 36.84 -2.84 -15.04
CA GLU A 77 37.79 -2.86 -13.93
C GLU A 77 37.87 -4.23 -13.27
N LYS A 78 36.74 -4.90 -13.05
CA LYS A 78 36.65 -6.27 -12.53
C LYS A 78 37.43 -7.27 -13.42
N LYS A 79 37.47 -7.04 -14.74
CA LYS A 79 38.15 -7.92 -15.70
C LYS A 79 39.68 -7.78 -15.73
N LYS A 80 40.25 -6.72 -15.15
CA LYS A 80 41.70 -6.46 -15.21
C LYS A 80 42.55 -7.46 -14.41
N GLY A 81 41.94 -8.27 -13.54
CA GLY A 81 42.64 -9.25 -12.71
C GLY A 81 43.57 -8.56 -11.70
N HIS A 82 43.05 -8.25 -10.52
CA HIS A 82 43.80 -7.52 -9.50
C HIS A 82 44.45 -8.44 -8.47
N THR A 83 45.66 -8.10 -8.01
CA THR A 83 46.20 -8.66 -6.77
C THR A 83 45.53 -8.01 -5.56
N GLN A 84 45.65 -8.61 -4.38
CA GLN A 84 45.04 -8.08 -3.16
C GLN A 84 45.60 -6.70 -2.79
N GLU A 85 46.88 -6.46 -3.06
CA GLU A 85 47.55 -5.17 -2.84
C GLU A 85 46.99 -4.09 -3.77
N ASN A 86 46.82 -4.42 -5.06
CA ASN A 86 46.27 -3.49 -6.05
C ASN A 86 44.80 -3.14 -5.75
N LEU A 87 44.00 -4.13 -5.31
CA LEU A 87 42.63 -3.87 -4.86
C LEU A 87 42.58 -2.98 -3.63
N SER A 88 43.53 -3.19 -2.70
CA SER A 88 43.58 -2.40 -1.47
C SER A 88 43.90 -0.94 -1.76
N GLU A 89 44.85 -0.70 -2.67
CA GLU A 89 45.20 0.64 -3.11
C GLU A 89 44.06 1.31 -3.90
N LEU A 90 43.44 0.57 -4.83
CA LEU A 90 42.27 1.06 -5.57
C LEU A 90 41.15 1.49 -4.63
N TRP A 91 40.82 0.66 -3.64
CA TRP A 91 39.82 0.98 -2.63
C TRP A 91 40.21 2.23 -1.83
N LYS A 92 41.46 2.31 -1.37
CA LYS A 92 41.95 3.43 -0.56
C LYS A 92 41.80 4.76 -1.30
N VAL A 93 42.28 4.84 -2.54
CA VAL A 93 42.21 6.07 -3.33
C VAL A 93 40.76 6.44 -3.66
N ALA A 94 39.92 5.46 -3.99
CA ALA A 94 38.49 5.69 -4.23
C ALA A 94 37.77 6.20 -2.96
N PHE A 95 38.07 5.62 -1.80
CA PHE A 95 37.50 5.99 -0.51
C PHE A 95 37.83 7.44 -0.13
N GLN A 96 39.09 7.84 -0.31
CA GLN A 96 39.55 9.20 -0.07
C GLN A 96 38.94 10.20 -1.06
N SER A 97 38.90 9.85 -2.35
CA SER A 97 38.27 10.68 -3.39
C SER A 97 36.78 10.89 -3.10
N TYR A 98 36.08 9.83 -2.68
CA TYR A 98 34.67 9.91 -2.31
C TYR A 98 34.44 10.84 -1.11
N ALA A 99 35.21 10.68 -0.03
CA ALA A 99 35.15 11.57 1.12
C ALA A 99 35.41 13.03 0.74
N LYS A 100 36.43 13.30 -0.08
CA LYS A 100 36.74 14.67 -0.52
C LYS A 100 35.56 15.33 -1.24
N ASN A 101 34.86 14.59 -2.08
CA ASN A 101 33.79 15.13 -2.92
C ASN A 101 32.44 15.25 -2.18
N TYR A 102 32.13 14.32 -1.27
CA TYR A 102 30.79 14.23 -0.67
C TYR A 102 30.76 14.45 0.84
N LEU A 103 31.87 14.25 1.53
CA LEU A 103 31.99 14.36 3.00
C LEU A 103 33.30 15.07 3.39
N PRO A 104 33.55 16.31 2.90
CA PRO A 104 34.86 16.95 3.00
C PRO A 104 35.36 17.14 4.44
N GLN A 105 34.48 17.19 5.44
CA GLN A 105 34.88 17.29 6.86
C GLN A 105 35.64 16.05 7.39
N LEU A 106 35.66 14.93 6.66
CA LEU A 106 36.48 13.76 7.00
C LEU A 106 37.96 13.93 6.61
N ILE A 107 38.24 14.88 5.71
CA ILE A 107 39.58 15.15 5.20
C ILE A 107 40.24 16.20 6.10
N GLN A 108 41.39 15.86 6.66
CA GLN A 108 42.22 16.77 7.45
C GLN A 108 43.40 17.24 6.60
N ALA A 109 43.64 18.55 6.55
CA ALA A 109 44.73 19.12 5.74
C ALA A 109 46.12 18.70 6.25
N ASP A 110 46.30 18.62 7.57
CA ASP A 110 47.60 18.38 8.24
C ASP A 110 47.63 17.08 9.06
N GLY A 111 46.68 16.16 8.82
CA GLY A 111 46.51 14.91 9.57
C GLY A 111 46.83 13.66 8.72
N PRO A 112 46.81 12.45 9.34
CA PRO A 112 46.96 11.22 8.57
C PRO A 112 45.85 11.08 7.53
N GLU A 113 46.16 10.42 6.42
CA GLU A 113 45.18 10.13 5.38
C GLU A 113 43.97 9.36 5.92
N LEU A 114 42.80 9.58 5.32
CA LEU A 114 41.60 8.82 5.68
C LEU A 114 41.77 7.34 5.28
N ASP A 115 41.55 6.44 6.22
CA ASP A 115 41.66 4.99 6.04
C ASP A 115 40.57 4.24 6.86
N VAL A 116 40.59 2.90 6.78
CA VAL A 116 39.63 2.05 7.48
C VAL A 116 39.70 2.15 9.00
N ASN A 117 40.87 2.44 9.56
CA ASN A 117 41.11 2.46 11.02
C ASN A 117 40.67 3.78 11.65
N ASN A 118 40.77 4.88 10.90
CA ASN A 118 40.44 6.22 11.39
C ASN A 118 39.10 6.77 10.89
N TYR A 119 38.41 6.07 9.98
CA TYR A 119 37.12 6.48 9.43
C TYR A 119 36.02 6.63 10.49
N ILE A 120 35.77 5.60 11.29
CA ILE A 120 34.69 5.61 12.31
C ILE A 120 34.84 6.78 13.30
N PRO A 121 36.01 6.98 13.96
CA PRO A 121 36.16 8.10 14.89
C PRO A 121 36.02 9.46 14.20
N ARG A 122 36.49 9.61 12.95
CA ARG A 122 36.32 10.87 12.19
C ARG A 122 34.87 11.12 11.78
N ARG A 123 34.17 10.07 11.35
CA ARG A 123 32.74 10.11 11.01
C ARG A 123 31.92 10.56 12.20
N ASP A 124 32.16 9.98 13.37
CA ASP A 124 31.39 10.29 14.57
C ASP A 124 31.69 11.72 15.06
N ALA A 125 32.95 12.16 14.97
CA ALA A 125 33.32 13.53 15.29
C ALA A 125 32.69 14.57 14.32
N ALA A 126 32.71 14.30 13.01
CA ALA A 126 32.23 15.25 12.00
C ALA A 126 30.70 15.25 11.84
N TYR A 127 30.07 14.06 11.85
CA TYR A 127 28.67 13.88 11.48
C TYR A 127 27.83 13.16 12.54
N GLY A 128 28.35 12.91 13.75
CA GLY A 128 27.61 12.24 14.83
C GLY A 128 26.27 12.92 15.16
N LYS A 129 26.22 14.27 15.18
CA LYS A 129 24.97 15.02 15.38
C LYS A 129 23.94 14.73 14.29
N VAL A 130 24.37 14.69 13.02
CA VAL A 130 23.50 14.40 11.88
C VAL A 130 23.00 12.96 11.93
N LEU A 131 23.87 12.00 12.25
CA LEU A 131 23.52 10.59 12.42
C LEU A 131 22.50 10.39 13.54
N ALA A 132 22.59 11.17 14.62
CA ALA A 132 21.62 11.20 15.73
C ALA A 132 20.31 11.95 15.40
N GLY A 133 20.14 12.47 14.18
CA GLY A 133 18.92 13.15 13.75
C GLY A 133 18.91 14.66 13.95
N GLY A 134 20.04 15.28 14.30
CA GLY A 134 20.19 16.74 14.35
C GLY A 134 20.48 17.37 12.98
N ALA A 135 20.35 18.69 12.89
CA ALA A 135 20.76 19.46 11.72
C ALA A 135 22.29 19.53 11.56
N LEU A 136 22.73 19.68 10.30
CA LEU A 136 24.13 19.85 9.90
C LEU A 136 24.68 21.19 10.39
N TYR A 137 23.84 22.24 10.40
CA TYR A 137 24.19 23.57 10.88
C TYR A 137 23.10 24.12 11.81
N GLY A 138 23.51 24.69 12.95
CA GLY A 138 22.61 25.31 13.93
C GLY A 138 21.65 24.34 14.61
N ASP A 139 20.52 24.87 15.09
CA ASP A 139 19.48 24.16 15.85
C ASP A 139 18.17 23.97 15.04
N GLY A 140 18.27 24.02 13.71
CA GLY A 140 17.14 23.80 12.81
C GLY A 140 16.66 22.35 12.76
N ARG A 141 15.54 22.10 12.06
CA ARG A 141 15.10 20.73 11.73
C ARG A 141 15.95 20.19 10.56
N PRO A 142 16.38 18.92 10.61
CA PRO A 142 17.11 18.29 9.50
C PRO A 142 16.26 18.27 8.22
N GLY A 143 16.91 18.47 7.07
CA GLY A 143 16.28 18.43 5.75
C GLY A 143 17.10 17.60 4.76
N ASP A 144 17.03 17.98 3.48
CA ASP A 144 17.61 17.18 2.39
C ASP A 144 19.13 17.07 2.45
N ALA A 145 19.82 18.09 2.96
CA ALA A 145 21.27 18.10 3.09
C ALA A 145 21.75 17.04 4.10
N GLU A 146 21.11 16.96 5.27
CA GLU A 146 21.43 15.99 6.32
C GLU A 146 21.21 14.55 5.85
N ALA A 147 20.13 14.31 5.12
CA ALA A 147 19.84 12.99 4.58
C ALA A 147 20.81 12.58 3.47
N LYS A 148 21.26 13.51 2.60
CA LYS A 148 22.36 13.25 1.66
C LYS A 148 23.65 12.89 2.40
N VAL A 149 23.97 13.59 3.49
CA VAL A 149 25.13 13.25 4.35
C VAL A 149 24.99 11.83 4.91
N LYS A 150 23.84 11.48 5.49
CA LYS A 150 23.56 10.12 5.99
C LYS A 150 23.75 9.06 4.91
N MET A 151 23.27 9.32 3.70
CA MET A 151 23.44 8.42 2.56
C MET A 151 24.92 8.20 2.22
N HIS A 152 25.71 9.28 2.08
CA HIS A 152 27.14 9.17 1.76
C HIS A 152 27.92 8.48 2.88
N VAL A 153 27.58 8.75 4.15
CA VAL A 153 28.17 8.07 5.31
C VAL A 153 27.82 6.57 5.31
N SER A 154 26.58 6.21 4.97
CA SER A 154 26.17 4.82 4.81
C SER A 154 27.00 4.12 3.72
N ASN A 155 27.16 4.73 2.55
CA ASN A 155 27.96 4.18 1.44
C ASN A 155 29.43 3.96 1.85
N MET A 156 30.06 4.93 2.53
CA MET A 156 31.44 4.78 3.02
C MET A 156 31.56 3.71 4.13
N THR A 157 30.56 3.60 5.01
CA THR A 157 30.54 2.57 6.05
C THR A 157 30.42 1.18 5.44
N SER A 158 29.55 1.00 4.44
CA SER A 158 29.46 -0.25 3.66
C SER A 158 30.79 -0.59 2.97
N ALA A 159 31.47 0.41 2.41
CA ALA A 159 32.76 0.21 1.77
C ALA A 159 33.84 -0.27 2.77
N VAL A 160 33.85 0.24 4.00
CA VAL A 160 34.74 -0.22 5.08
C VAL A 160 34.45 -1.68 5.47
N ILE A 161 33.18 -2.03 5.64
CA ILE A 161 32.76 -3.41 5.94
C ILE A 161 33.22 -4.35 4.83
N ALA A 162 32.98 -3.95 3.57
CA ALA A 162 33.37 -4.72 2.39
C ALA A 162 34.89 -4.89 2.28
N PHE A 163 35.67 -3.84 2.57
CA PHE A 163 37.13 -3.91 2.59
C PHE A 163 37.63 -4.94 3.60
N ASN A 164 37.13 -4.89 4.84
CA ASN A 164 37.50 -5.83 5.90
C ASN A 164 37.09 -7.28 5.58
N ALA A 165 36.05 -7.47 4.76
CA ALA A 165 35.61 -8.77 4.27
C ALA A 165 36.34 -9.24 3.00
N ASN A 166 37.33 -8.48 2.48
CA ASN A 166 37.97 -8.71 1.18
C ASN A 166 36.99 -8.75 0.00
N GLN A 167 35.92 -7.95 0.07
CA GLN A 167 34.84 -7.86 -0.92
C GLN A 167 34.79 -6.48 -1.58
N VAL A 168 35.93 -5.91 -1.99
CA VAL A 168 36.03 -4.54 -2.55
C VAL A 168 35.01 -4.29 -3.68
N PHE A 169 34.95 -5.19 -4.67
CA PHE A 169 33.99 -5.06 -5.76
C PHE A 169 32.55 -5.43 -5.41
N ASN A 170 32.31 -6.11 -4.28
CA ASN A 170 31.01 -6.57 -3.84
C ASN A 170 30.69 -5.91 -2.49
N GLY A 171 30.49 -4.58 -2.49
CA GLY A 171 30.12 -3.83 -1.29
C GLY A 171 30.73 -2.43 -1.18
N ALA A 172 31.75 -2.11 -2.00
CA ALA A 172 32.30 -0.75 -2.13
C ALA A 172 32.00 -0.10 -3.50
N GLU A 173 31.05 -0.64 -4.28
CA GLU A 173 30.74 -0.13 -5.62
C GLU A 173 30.37 1.36 -5.59
N GLU A 174 29.59 1.81 -4.62
CA GLU A 174 29.15 3.21 -4.50
C GLU A 174 30.30 4.21 -4.38
N ILE A 175 31.46 3.81 -3.84
CA ILE A 175 32.66 4.67 -3.81
C ILE A 175 33.54 4.50 -5.05
N LEU A 176 33.57 3.29 -5.62
CA LEU A 176 34.38 2.97 -6.80
C LEU A 176 33.82 3.60 -8.06
N LEU A 177 32.50 3.53 -8.25
CA LEU A 177 31.79 4.01 -9.44
C LEU A 177 32.14 5.47 -9.79
N PRO A 178 31.98 6.47 -8.89
CA PRO A 178 32.34 7.85 -9.20
C PRO A 178 33.85 8.05 -9.37
N TYR A 179 34.70 7.27 -8.70
CA TYR A 179 36.14 7.35 -8.87
C TYR A 179 36.58 6.85 -10.25
N LEU A 180 36.15 5.66 -10.66
CA LEU A 180 36.42 5.11 -11.99
C LEU A 180 35.90 6.02 -13.10
N ASP A 181 34.71 6.60 -12.92
CA ASP A 181 34.15 7.60 -13.85
C ASP A 181 35.05 8.83 -13.97
N SER A 182 35.63 9.32 -12.88
CA SER A 182 36.53 10.47 -12.90
C SER A 182 37.82 10.22 -13.70
N LEU A 183 38.29 8.98 -13.74
CA LEU A 183 39.51 8.58 -14.46
C LEU A 183 39.25 8.25 -15.93
N TYR A 184 38.14 7.57 -16.21
CA TYR A 184 37.98 6.81 -17.46
C TYR A 184 36.71 7.16 -18.22
N LYS A 185 35.91 8.15 -17.79
CA LYS A 185 34.68 8.53 -18.51
C LYS A 185 34.93 8.81 -20.00
N GLU A 186 36.05 9.44 -20.36
CA GLU A 186 36.36 9.82 -21.75
C GLU A 186 36.95 8.67 -22.58
N THR A 187 37.30 7.55 -21.97
CA THR A 187 37.92 6.40 -22.67
C THR A 187 36.90 5.38 -23.15
N ILE A 188 35.62 5.55 -22.79
CA ILE A 188 34.56 4.63 -23.18
C ILE A 188 34.08 4.98 -24.58
N ASP A 189 34.16 3.99 -25.46
CA ASP A 189 33.50 4.05 -26.76
C ASP A 189 31.98 3.98 -26.57
N THR A 190 31.29 5.04 -26.99
CA THR A 190 29.82 5.19 -26.92
C THR A 190 29.16 5.09 -28.29
N SER A 191 29.89 4.65 -29.31
CA SER A 191 29.31 4.35 -30.63
C SER A 191 28.30 3.20 -30.56
N ASP A 192 28.56 2.22 -29.70
CA ASP A 192 27.59 1.18 -29.34
C ASP A 192 26.63 1.71 -28.26
N GLN A 193 25.44 2.12 -28.72
CA GLN A 193 24.39 2.66 -27.86
C GLN A 193 23.74 1.59 -26.96
N THR A 194 23.99 0.29 -27.19
CA THR A 194 23.36 -0.80 -26.42
C THR A 194 23.66 -0.71 -24.93
N MET A 195 24.83 -0.20 -24.55
CA MET A 195 25.20 0.05 -23.15
C MET A 195 24.18 0.93 -22.41
N PHE A 196 23.59 1.90 -23.11
CA PHE A 196 22.54 2.77 -22.55
C PHE A 196 21.17 2.11 -22.70
N THR A 197 20.84 1.58 -23.89
CA THR A 197 19.50 1.06 -24.16
C THR A 197 19.17 -0.23 -23.40
N ASP A 198 20.15 -1.08 -23.09
CA ASP A 198 19.91 -2.30 -22.31
C ASP A 198 19.50 -1.97 -20.87
N LEU A 199 20.14 -0.94 -20.29
CA LEU A 199 19.74 -0.43 -18.98
C LEU A 199 18.32 0.12 -19.02
N THR A 200 17.98 0.95 -20.02
CA THR A 200 16.67 1.59 -20.07
C THR A 200 15.56 0.61 -20.40
N LYS A 201 15.76 -0.34 -21.31
CA LYS A 201 14.80 -1.42 -21.58
C LYS A 201 14.52 -2.30 -20.37
N HIS A 202 15.56 -2.62 -19.60
CA HIS A 202 15.38 -3.36 -18.36
C HIS A 202 14.54 -2.57 -17.33
N MET A 203 14.84 -1.28 -17.15
CA MET A 203 14.07 -0.42 -16.23
C MET A 203 12.65 -0.15 -16.73
N GLU A 204 12.44 -0.05 -18.05
CA GLU A 204 11.12 0.05 -18.69
C GLU A 204 10.28 -1.19 -18.40
N GLY A 205 10.89 -2.39 -18.49
CA GLY A 205 10.25 -3.65 -18.08
C GLY A 205 9.83 -3.64 -16.61
N GLU A 206 10.75 -3.29 -15.69
CA GLU A 206 10.43 -3.22 -14.26
C GLU A 206 9.33 -2.19 -13.95
N PHE A 207 9.35 -1.04 -14.63
CA PHE A 207 8.30 -0.03 -14.50
C PHE A 207 6.93 -0.59 -14.87
N PHE A 208 6.84 -1.30 -15.99
CA PHE A 208 5.58 -1.86 -16.44
C PHE A 208 5.09 -3.03 -15.58
N ASP A 209 6.01 -3.86 -15.06
CA ASP A 209 5.66 -4.88 -14.07
C ASP A 209 5.02 -4.24 -12.82
N ASP A 210 5.58 -3.13 -12.34
CA ASP A 210 5.02 -2.36 -11.21
C ASP A 210 3.64 -1.76 -11.54
N MET A 211 3.45 -1.21 -12.75
CA MET A 211 2.18 -0.63 -13.19
C MET A 211 1.08 -1.68 -13.36
N ASP A 212 1.41 -2.84 -13.92
CA ASP A 212 0.50 -3.97 -14.07
C ASP A 212 0.10 -4.53 -12.72
N ALA A 213 1.08 -4.69 -11.80
CA ALA A 213 0.80 -5.13 -10.44
C ALA A 213 -0.17 -4.20 -9.70
N LEU A 214 -0.10 -2.89 -9.99
CA LEU A 214 -1.03 -1.89 -9.47
C LEU A 214 -2.30 -1.73 -10.30
N ASN A 215 -2.58 -2.57 -11.30
CA ASN A 215 -3.77 -2.48 -12.16
C ASN A 215 -3.93 -1.09 -12.82
N VAL A 216 -2.83 -0.52 -13.31
CA VAL A 216 -2.82 0.73 -14.09
C VAL A 216 -2.98 0.38 -15.57
N LEU A 217 -3.84 1.12 -16.28
CA LEU A 217 -4.03 0.91 -17.72
C LEU A 217 -2.74 1.25 -18.48
N ARG A 218 -2.37 0.38 -19.44
CA ARG A 218 -1.27 0.62 -20.37
C ARG A 218 -1.60 1.80 -21.32
N PRO A 219 -0.59 2.57 -21.75
CA PRO A 219 -0.77 3.58 -22.79
C PRO A 219 -1.07 2.97 -24.16
N ASP A 220 -1.81 3.68 -25.01
CA ASP A 220 -2.06 3.29 -26.40
C ASP A 220 -0.81 3.45 -27.27
N VAL A 221 0.02 4.45 -26.96
CA VAL A 221 1.26 4.75 -27.68
C VAL A 221 2.39 4.99 -26.69
N ILE A 222 3.50 4.28 -26.88
CA ILE A 222 4.76 4.49 -26.17
C ILE A 222 5.76 5.11 -27.14
N THR A 223 6.38 6.23 -26.76
CA THR A 223 7.43 6.89 -27.55
C THR A 223 8.76 6.87 -26.79
N ARG A 224 9.88 6.65 -27.48
CA ARG A 224 11.22 6.64 -26.86
C ARG A 224 12.11 7.71 -27.48
N VAL A 225 12.91 8.40 -26.67
CA VAL A 225 13.76 9.51 -27.14
C VAL A 225 14.72 9.05 -28.23
N THR A 226 15.37 7.89 -28.02
CA THR A 226 16.32 7.34 -29.00
C THR A 226 15.72 7.07 -30.39
N GLU A 227 14.41 6.84 -30.47
CA GLU A 227 13.66 6.59 -31.71
C GLU A 227 13.24 7.88 -32.43
N TYR A 228 13.31 9.04 -31.75
CA TYR A 228 12.82 10.34 -32.24
C TYR A 228 13.92 11.37 -32.52
N VAL A 229 15.20 11.02 -32.35
CA VAL A 229 16.31 11.99 -32.50
C VAL A 229 16.32 12.72 -33.85
N PRO A 230 16.08 12.08 -35.02
CA PRO A 230 15.98 12.80 -36.29
C PRO A 230 14.87 13.85 -36.32
N GLN A 231 13.70 13.52 -35.77
CA GLN A 231 12.55 14.42 -35.65
C GLN A 231 12.87 15.58 -34.71
N ILE A 232 13.54 15.31 -33.59
CA ILE A 232 14.02 16.34 -32.65
C ILE A 232 14.94 17.34 -33.37
N VAL A 233 15.92 16.85 -34.14
CA VAL A 233 16.83 17.72 -34.90
C VAL A 233 16.05 18.60 -35.89
N SER A 234 15.07 18.04 -36.60
CA SER A 234 14.21 18.80 -37.52
C SER A 234 13.38 19.88 -36.80
N PHE A 235 12.82 19.53 -35.64
CA PHE A 235 12.01 20.44 -34.83
C PHE A 235 12.84 21.61 -34.29
N VAL A 236 14.02 21.32 -33.74
CA VAL A 236 14.96 22.36 -33.27
C VAL A 236 15.39 23.27 -34.42
N LYS A 237 15.65 22.70 -35.60
CA LYS A 237 16.00 23.51 -36.78
C LYS A 237 14.91 24.52 -37.11
N GLN A 238 13.64 24.13 -37.05
CA GLN A 238 12.54 25.05 -37.31
C GLN A 238 12.42 26.17 -36.26
N ILE A 239 12.66 25.87 -34.98
CA ILE A 239 12.69 26.90 -33.92
C ILE A 239 13.84 27.90 -34.17
N VAL A 240 15.01 27.40 -34.60
CA VAL A 240 16.15 28.25 -35.00
C VAL A 240 15.79 29.11 -36.22
N ASP A 241 15.20 28.53 -37.26
CA ASP A 241 14.81 29.25 -38.49
C ASP A 241 13.78 30.35 -38.19
N LYS A 242 12.92 30.16 -37.17
CA LYS A 242 11.96 31.17 -36.68
C LYS A 242 12.58 32.24 -35.78
N GLY A 243 13.85 32.10 -35.40
CA GLY A 243 14.57 33.05 -34.57
C GLY A 243 14.30 32.91 -33.06
N PHE A 244 13.73 31.79 -32.62
CA PHE A 244 13.48 31.50 -31.19
C PHE A 244 14.55 30.61 -30.55
N ALA A 245 15.57 30.23 -31.30
CA ALA A 245 16.72 29.51 -30.81
C ALA A 245 17.99 29.94 -31.54
N TYR A 246 19.14 29.70 -30.91
CA TYR A 246 20.45 30.01 -31.48
C TYR A 246 21.47 28.93 -31.16
N GLU A 247 22.40 28.73 -32.09
CA GLU A 247 23.56 27.87 -31.88
C GLU A 247 24.65 28.64 -31.10
N ALA A 248 25.32 27.93 -30.20
CA ALA A 248 26.54 28.38 -29.54
C ALA A 248 27.42 27.16 -29.17
N GLU A 249 28.65 27.15 -29.69
CA GLU A 249 29.70 26.17 -29.39
C GLU A 249 29.33 24.69 -29.68
N GLY A 250 28.42 24.45 -30.61
CA GLY A 250 27.88 23.14 -31.01
C GLY A 250 26.63 22.70 -30.23
N SER A 251 26.14 23.55 -29.32
CA SER A 251 24.85 23.39 -28.64
C SER A 251 23.83 24.36 -29.22
N VAL A 252 22.54 24.09 -29.01
CA VAL A 252 21.44 25.00 -29.40
C VAL A 252 20.61 25.33 -28.17
N TYR A 253 20.36 26.61 -27.96
CA TYR A 253 19.61 27.13 -26.82
C TYR A 253 18.34 27.85 -27.28
N PHE A 254 17.28 27.73 -26.49
CA PHE A 254 16.05 28.50 -26.66
C PHE A 254 16.24 29.93 -26.17
N ASP A 255 15.84 30.91 -26.98
CA ASP A 255 15.95 32.34 -26.68
C ASP A 255 14.64 32.86 -26.12
N ILE A 256 14.54 32.87 -24.78
CA ILE A 256 13.32 33.32 -24.07
C ILE A 256 13.01 34.78 -24.43
N THR A 257 14.04 35.61 -24.58
CA THR A 257 13.88 37.04 -24.87
C THR A 257 13.28 37.23 -26.26
N ALA A 258 13.76 36.48 -27.26
CA ALA A 258 13.20 36.53 -28.61
C ALA A 258 11.75 36.02 -28.65
N PHE A 259 11.45 34.93 -27.93
CA PHE A 259 10.10 34.36 -27.83
C PHE A 259 9.08 35.36 -27.27
N GLU A 260 9.45 36.05 -26.18
CA GLU A 260 8.59 37.07 -25.57
C GLU A 260 8.47 38.35 -26.39
N LYS A 261 9.56 38.78 -27.04
CA LYS A 261 9.54 39.93 -27.93
C LYS A 261 8.60 39.72 -29.13
N ALA A 262 8.38 38.47 -29.53
CA ALA A 262 7.42 38.12 -30.56
C ALA A 262 5.95 38.09 -30.07
N GLY A 263 5.70 38.37 -28.78
CA GLY A 263 4.37 38.47 -28.19
C GLY A 263 3.88 37.21 -27.47
N ASN A 264 4.74 36.21 -27.26
CA ASN A 264 4.41 35.00 -26.49
C ASN A 264 4.77 35.17 -25.01
N THR A 265 4.25 34.30 -24.15
CA THR A 265 4.48 34.35 -22.70
C THR A 265 5.28 33.14 -22.24
N TYR A 266 6.42 33.36 -21.57
CA TYR A 266 7.21 32.27 -20.98
C TYR A 266 6.97 32.12 -19.46
N ALA A 267 7.05 30.87 -18.99
CA ALA A 267 6.73 30.43 -17.63
C ALA A 267 5.26 30.70 -17.24
N ARG A 268 4.32 30.11 -17.99
CA ARG A 268 2.86 30.27 -17.81
C ARG A 268 2.31 29.36 -16.69
N LEU A 269 2.93 28.21 -16.42
CA LEU A 269 2.47 27.24 -15.43
C LEU A 269 2.93 27.61 -14.02
N ARG A 270 4.19 28.03 -13.86
CA ARG A 270 4.75 28.51 -12.59
C ARG A 270 5.50 29.85 -12.78
N PRO A 271 4.80 30.96 -13.02
CA PRO A 271 5.43 32.26 -13.25
C PRO A 271 6.36 32.72 -12.11
N GLU A 272 6.06 32.31 -10.88
CA GLU A 272 6.85 32.62 -9.69
C GLU A 272 8.19 31.86 -9.64
N SER A 273 8.28 30.69 -10.28
CA SER A 273 9.49 29.88 -10.36
C SER A 273 10.40 30.27 -11.52
N ARG A 274 9.96 31.20 -12.39
CA ARG A 274 10.68 31.62 -13.60
C ARG A 274 12.15 31.93 -13.38
N ASN A 275 12.52 32.54 -12.25
CA ASN A 275 13.88 32.96 -11.93
C ASN A 275 14.56 32.06 -10.88
N ASP A 276 13.99 30.90 -10.58
CA ASP A 276 14.59 29.93 -9.66
C ASP A 276 15.79 29.24 -10.32
N LYS A 277 16.99 29.70 -9.96
CA LYS A 277 18.25 29.18 -10.49
C LYS A 277 18.45 27.70 -10.19
N SER A 278 17.98 27.21 -9.04
CA SER A 278 18.15 25.80 -8.67
C SER A 278 17.35 24.90 -9.59
N LEU A 279 16.09 25.27 -9.86
CA LEU A 279 15.23 24.52 -10.76
C LEU A 279 15.70 24.60 -12.22
N GLN A 280 16.18 25.78 -12.65
CA GLN A 280 16.79 25.95 -13.98
C GLN A 280 18.03 25.06 -14.15
N GLU A 281 18.94 25.05 -13.16
CA GLU A 281 20.14 24.20 -13.19
C GLU A 281 19.80 22.70 -13.17
N GLU A 282 18.74 22.31 -12.45
CA GLU A 282 18.24 20.93 -12.46
C GLU A 282 17.73 20.52 -13.84
N GLY A 283 16.96 21.38 -14.51
CA GLY A 283 16.45 21.14 -15.87
C GLY A 283 17.56 21.00 -16.93
N GLU A 284 18.67 21.72 -16.75
CA GLU A 284 19.83 21.64 -17.65
C GLU A 284 20.63 20.34 -17.52
N GLY A 285 20.56 19.67 -16.37
CA GLY A 285 21.26 18.42 -16.11
C GLY A 285 22.74 18.59 -15.72
N SER A 286 23.25 17.59 -15.00
CA SER A 286 24.59 17.61 -14.39
C SER A 286 25.77 17.63 -15.37
N LEU A 287 25.60 17.13 -16.59
CA LEU A 287 26.66 17.07 -17.61
C LEU A 287 26.83 18.40 -18.38
N SER A 288 25.87 19.31 -18.23
CA SER A 288 25.78 20.58 -18.95
C SER A 288 26.47 21.76 -18.24
N LYS A 289 26.92 21.60 -16.99
CA LYS A 289 27.49 22.70 -16.16
C LYS A 289 28.70 23.43 -16.76
N SER A 290 29.36 22.83 -17.74
CA SER A 290 30.53 23.41 -18.42
C SER A 290 30.22 23.93 -19.83
N LEU A 291 28.96 23.89 -20.28
CA LEU A 291 28.59 24.38 -21.60
C LEU A 291 28.44 25.90 -21.53
N GLY A 292 29.25 26.61 -22.32
CA GLY A 292 29.25 28.07 -22.41
C GLY A 292 28.31 28.60 -23.50
N GLY A 293 28.34 29.92 -23.70
CA GLY A 293 27.77 30.56 -24.88
C GLY A 293 26.29 30.98 -24.80
N LYS A 294 25.62 30.79 -23.66
CA LYS A 294 24.25 31.30 -23.46
C LYS A 294 24.22 32.83 -23.50
N LYS A 295 23.31 33.40 -24.29
CA LYS A 295 23.00 34.84 -24.30
C LYS A 295 22.27 35.25 -23.03
N GLY A 296 21.23 34.50 -22.66
CA GLY A 296 20.47 34.68 -21.42
C GLY A 296 20.84 33.62 -20.38
N SER A 297 20.96 34.02 -19.10
CA SER A 297 21.26 33.07 -18.02
C SER A 297 20.17 32.02 -17.79
N SER A 298 18.95 32.30 -18.24
CA SER A 298 17.78 31.41 -18.11
C SER A 298 17.43 30.68 -19.40
N ASP A 299 18.15 30.95 -20.49
CA ASP A 299 18.00 30.20 -21.74
C ASP A 299 18.35 28.73 -21.50
N PHE A 300 17.58 27.82 -22.11
CA PHE A 300 17.70 26.39 -21.88
C PHE A 300 18.05 25.62 -23.14
N ALA A 301 18.75 24.49 -22.97
CA ALA A 301 19.27 23.72 -24.09
C ALA A 301 18.17 22.93 -24.82
N LEU A 302 18.11 23.11 -26.15
CA LEU A 302 17.34 22.26 -27.07
C LEU A 302 18.20 21.11 -27.59
N TRP A 303 19.48 21.38 -27.86
CA TRP A 303 20.46 20.40 -28.29
C TRP A 303 21.77 20.63 -27.54
N LYS A 304 22.38 19.56 -27.03
CA LYS A 304 23.60 19.61 -26.23
C LYS A 304 24.72 18.94 -27.00
N LYS A 305 25.84 19.63 -27.17
CA LYS A 305 27.07 19.02 -27.68
C LYS A 305 27.51 17.88 -26.76
N SER A 306 27.71 16.69 -27.34
CA SER A 306 28.15 15.52 -26.59
C SER A 306 29.67 15.57 -26.39
N LYS A 307 30.11 15.18 -25.19
CA LYS A 307 31.53 15.00 -24.87
C LYS A 307 31.95 13.55 -25.13
N ASN A 308 33.25 13.29 -25.13
CA ASN A 308 33.77 11.93 -25.18
C ASN A 308 33.22 11.12 -23.98
N GLY A 309 32.75 9.91 -24.25
CA GLY A 309 32.11 9.07 -23.24
C GLY A 309 30.64 9.39 -22.95
N GLU A 310 30.01 10.26 -23.73
CA GLU A 310 28.55 10.47 -23.76
C GLU A 310 27.97 9.88 -25.06
N PRO A 311 26.69 9.45 -25.07
CA PRO A 311 26.03 9.08 -26.31
C PRO A 311 25.90 10.30 -27.23
N PHE A 312 25.92 10.06 -28.54
CA PHE A 312 25.82 11.13 -29.52
C PHE A 312 25.07 10.68 -30.78
N TRP A 313 24.46 11.67 -31.43
CA TRP A 313 23.79 11.57 -32.71
C TRP A 313 24.28 12.70 -33.63
N PRO A 314 24.28 12.48 -34.95
CA PRO A 314 24.62 13.51 -35.91
C PRO A 314 23.53 14.60 -35.97
N SER A 315 23.94 15.85 -36.10
CA SER A 315 23.04 16.99 -36.32
C SER A 315 23.74 18.08 -37.15
N PRO A 316 23.02 19.09 -37.67
CA PRO A 316 23.61 20.24 -38.33
C PRO A 316 24.60 21.04 -37.47
N TRP A 317 24.52 20.89 -36.13
CA TRP A 317 25.38 21.59 -35.17
C TRP A 317 26.52 20.71 -34.65
N GLY A 318 26.74 19.55 -35.29
CA GLY A 318 27.73 18.55 -34.88
C GLY A 318 27.14 17.42 -34.05
N HIS A 319 28.01 16.58 -33.49
CA HIS A 319 27.60 15.46 -32.65
C HIS A 319 27.07 15.94 -31.30
N GLY A 320 25.87 15.50 -30.95
CA GLY A 320 25.23 15.90 -29.71
C GLY A 320 24.08 15.00 -29.32
N ARG A 321 23.28 15.48 -28.38
CA ARG A 321 22.10 14.79 -27.84
C ARG A 321 21.00 15.80 -27.53
N PRO A 322 19.73 15.35 -27.47
CA PRO A 322 18.63 16.22 -27.08
C PRO A 322 18.80 16.84 -25.69
N GLY A 323 18.19 18.01 -25.50
CA GLY A 323 17.88 18.53 -24.16
C GLY A 323 16.61 17.90 -23.61
N TRP A 324 16.51 17.73 -22.29
CA TRP A 324 15.42 17.00 -21.64
C TRP A 324 14.01 17.45 -22.07
N HIS A 325 13.79 18.76 -22.20
CA HIS A 325 12.45 19.30 -22.50
C HIS A 325 12.02 19.10 -23.96
N ILE A 326 12.96 19.14 -24.93
CA ILE A 326 12.59 19.08 -26.36
C ILE A 326 12.04 17.72 -26.77
N GLU A 327 12.40 16.69 -26.02
CA GLU A 327 12.00 15.31 -26.23
C GLU A 327 10.48 15.17 -26.19
N CYS A 328 9.86 15.59 -25.09
CA CYS A 328 8.41 15.53 -24.88
C CYS A 328 7.65 16.42 -25.87
N SER A 329 8.14 17.65 -26.13
CA SER A 329 7.57 18.55 -27.14
C SER A 329 7.42 17.88 -28.50
N VAL A 330 8.46 17.20 -28.96
CA VAL A 330 8.51 16.58 -30.29
C VAL A 330 7.65 15.32 -30.33
N MET A 331 7.82 14.41 -29.36
CA MET A 331 7.09 13.14 -29.32
C MET A 331 5.58 13.35 -29.20
N ALA A 332 5.15 14.25 -28.30
CA ALA A 332 3.73 14.55 -28.14
C ALA A 332 3.15 15.23 -29.40
N SER A 333 3.89 16.17 -29.99
CA SER A 333 3.48 16.86 -31.22
C SER A 333 3.37 15.95 -32.44
N ASP A 334 4.26 14.96 -32.57
CA ASP A 334 4.22 14.00 -33.68
C ASP A 334 3.00 13.07 -33.59
N VAL A 335 2.63 12.64 -32.38
CA VAL A 335 1.54 11.69 -32.16
C VAL A 335 0.15 12.33 -32.06
N LEU A 336 0.06 13.53 -31.47
CA LEU A 336 -1.20 14.23 -31.17
C LEU A 336 -1.42 15.51 -32.00
N GLY A 337 -0.39 16.00 -32.69
CA GLY A 337 -0.46 17.15 -33.58
C GLY A 337 -0.18 18.48 -32.89
N GLU A 338 -0.62 19.56 -33.53
CA GLU A 338 -0.32 20.93 -33.10
C GLU A 338 -1.08 21.36 -31.83
N ARG A 339 -2.14 20.65 -31.45
CA ARG A 339 -2.97 21.00 -30.30
C ARG A 339 -3.56 19.75 -29.65
N MET A 340 -3.45 19.64 -28.32
CA MET A 340 -3.98 18.52 -27.53
C MET A 340 -4.84 18.96 -26.34
N ASP A 341 -5.64 18.04 -25.81
CA ASP A 341 -6.56 18.30 -24.70
C ASP A 341 -5.81 18.39 -23.38
N ILE A 342 -5.14 17.29 -22.98
CA ILE A 342 -4.54 17.13 -21.65
C ILE A 342 -3.04 16.84 -21.78
N HIS A 343 -2.24 17.58 -21.03
CA HIS A 343 -0.85 17.23 -20.73
C HIS A 343 -0.68 17.11 -19.21
N SER A 344 -0.08 16.03 -18.73
CA SER A 344 -0.06 15.70 -17.30
C SER A 344 1.29 15.19 -16.81
N GLY A 345 1.55 15.36 -15.51
CA GLY A 345 2.80 14.93 -14.86
C GLY A 345 2.84 15.33 -13.39
N GLY A 346 3.91 14.98 -12.67
CA GLY A 346 4.11 15.43 -11.29
C GLY A 346 4.24 16.96 -11.22
N ILE A 347 3.84 17.58 -10.10
CA ILE A 347 3.93 19.04 -9.90
C ILE A 347 5.36 19.60 -10.01
N ASP A 348 6.38 18.76 -9.80
CA ASP A 348 7.79 19.07 -10.05
C ASP A 348 8.11 19.28 -11.54
N LEU A 349 7.32 18.71 -12.45
CA LEU A 349 7.50 18.90 -13.89
C LEU A 349 6.86 20.19 -14.39
N ALA A 350 5.99 20.85 -13.61
CA ALA A 350 5.36 22.11 -14.02
C ALA A 350 6.41 23.16 -14.40
N PHE A 351 7.52 23.24 -13.64
CA PHE A 351 8.67 24.07 -13.98
C PHE A 351 10.01 23.40 -13.59
N PRO A 352 11.03 23.45 -14.46
CA PRO A 352 11.01 24.11 -15.76
C PRO A 352 10.46 23.24 -16.90
N HIS A 353 10.16 21.96 -16.67
CA HIS A 353 9.95 20.99 -17.75
C HIS A 353 8.76 21.32 -18.68
N HIS A 354 7.54 21.31 -18.17
CA HIS A 354 6.34 21.58 -18.98
C HIS A 354 6.25 23.05 -19.45
N ASP A 355 6.77 24.01 -18.66
CA ASP A 355 6.88 25.41 -19.09
C ASP A 355 7.82 25.57 -20.30
N ASN A 356 8.92 24.80 -20.33
CA ASN A 356 9.83 24.76 -21.48
C ASN A 356 9.20 24.02 -22.66
N GLU A 357 8.47 22.93 -22.43
CA GLU A 357 7.76 22.22 -23.51
C GLU A 357 6.72 23.09 -24.20
N LEU A 358 5.95 23.83 -23.40
CA LEU A 358 4.96 24.77 -23.90
C LEU A 358 5.63 25.82 -24.77
N ALA A 359 6.72 26.43 -24.30
CA ALA A 359 7.47 27.44 -25.06
C ALA A 359 8.08 26.87 -26.36
N GLN A 360 8.66 25.67 -26.32
CA GLN A 360 9.25 25.01 -27.49
C GLN A 360 8.19 24.69 -28.55
N SER A 361 7.08 24.10 -28.13
CA SER A 361 6.01 23.68 -29.01
C SER A 361 5.24 24.87 -29.58
N GLU A 362 4.94 25.87 -28.76
CA GLU A 362 4.32 27.11 -29.24
C GLU A 362 5.28 27.91 -30.13
N ALA A 363 6.59 27.95 -29.87
CA ALA A 363 7.57 28.53 -30.79
C ALA A 363 7.59 27.79 -32.15
N TYR A 364 7.50 26.46 -32.12
CA TYR A 364 7.45 25.64 -33.32
C TYR A 364 6.18 25.84 -34.14
N TYR A 365 5.00 25.95 -33.50
CA TYR A 365 3.71 26.08 -34.21
C TYR A 365 3.26 27.51 -34.47
N CYS A 366 3.76 28.50 -33.72
CA CYS A 366 3.28 29.87 -33.83
C CYS A 366 3.43 30.41 -35.26
N GLN A 367 2.43 31.20 -35.64
CA GLN A 367 2.41 32.00 -36.85
C GLN A 367 2.61 33.47 -36.43
N HIS A 368 3.25 34.28 -37.28
CA HIS A 368 3.63 35.65 -36.92
C HIS A 368 2.47 36.46 -36.33
N GLY A 369 2.67 36.97 -35.11
CA GLY A 369 1.75 37.88 -34.42
C GLY A 369 0.71 37.22 -33.51
N HIS A 370 0.69 35.89 -33.38
CA HIS A 370 -0.27 35.18 -32.52
C HIS A 370 0.39 34.05 -31.71
N GLU A 371 0.19 34.08 -30.39
CA GLU A 371 0.57 32.98 -29.50
C GLU A 371 -0.26 31.73 -29.85
N HIS A 372 0.42 30.60 -30.03
CA HIS A 372 -0.23 29.33 -30.30
C HIS A 372 -0.78 28.72 -29.00
N THR A 373 -1.75 27.82 -29.08
CA THR A 373 -2.18 27.03 -27.91
C THR A 373 -1.89 25.57 -28.19
N TRP A 374 -0.81 25.07 -27.61
CA TRP A 374 -0.40 23.67 -27.78
C TRP A 374 -1.21 22.71 -26.89
N VAL A 375 -1.49 23.12 -25.64
CA VAL A 375 -2.23 22.31 -24.65
C VAL A 375 -3.37 23.13 -24.05
N ASN A 376 -4.57 22.55 -23.98
CA ASN A 376 -5.71 23.21 -23.36
C ASN A 376 -5.72 23.08 -21.82
N TYR A 377 -5.35 21.91 -21.30
CA TYR A 377 -5.42 21.58 -19.87
C TYR A 377 -4.13 20.92 -19.37
N PHE A 378 -3.48 21.54 -18.38
CA PHE A 378 -2.36 20.92 -17.66
C PHE A 378 -2.82 20.37 -16.31
N LEU A 379 -2.67 19.06 -16.12
CA LEU A 379 -3.03 18.35 -14.89
C LEU A 379 -1.76 17.92 -14.16
N HIS A 380 -1.43 18.60 -13.05
CA HIS A 380 -0.24 18.29 -12.25
C HIS A 380 -0.58 17.59 -10.94
N MET A 381 0.00 16.41 -10.71
CA MET A 381 -0.26 15.59 -9.53
C MET A 381 0.59 16.07 -8.34
N GLY A 382 -0.01 16.11 -7.16
CA GLY A 382 0.71 16.46 -5.93
C GLY A 382 1.70 15.39 -5.49
N HIS A 383 2.70 15.79 -4.71
CA HIS A 383 3.76 14.90 -4.22
C HIS A 383 3.25 13.85 -3.22
N LEU A 384 3.89 12.69 -3.21
CA LEU A 384 3.75 11.70 -2.13
C LEU A 384 4.82 11.93 -1.05
N SER A 385 4.41 11.92 0.22
CA SER A 385 5.32 12.01 1.38
C SER A 385 5.13 10.84 2.34
N ILE A 386 6.21 10.44 3.02
CA ILE A 386 6.20 9.43 4.08
C ILE A 386 6.83 10.04 5.34
N SER A 387 6.14 9.93 6.48
CA SER A 387 6.63 10.38 7.80
C SER A 387 7.10 11.84 7.81
N GLY A 388 6.29 12.75 7.26
CA GLY A 388 6.60 14.18 7.21
C GLY A 388 7.75 14.61 6.29
N SER A 389 8.33 13.71 5.49
CA SER A 389 9.37 14.04 4.50
C SER A 389 8.93 13.70 3.07
N LYS A 390 9.31 14.52 2.09
CA LYS A 390 9.16 14.19 0.66
C LYS A 390 9.90 12.89 0.37
N MET A 391 9.29 11.95 -0.35
CA MET A 391 10.01 10.77 -0.83
C MET A 391 11.02 11.20 -1.90
N SER A 392 12.30 10.89 -1.74
CA SER A 392 13.25 11.03 -2.83
C SER A 392 14.40 10.05 -2.77
N LYS A 393 14.95 9.73 -3.95
CA LYS A 393 16.10 8.83 -4.09
C LYS A 393 17.31 9.28 -3.26
N SER A 394 17.53 10.59 -3.16
CA SER A 394 18.63 11.17 -2.37
C SER A 394 18.49 11.01 -0.87
N LEU A 395 17.26 10.83 -0.37
CA LEU A 395 16.99 10.69 1.07
C LEU A 395 16.96 9.24 1.54
N LYS A 396 17.01 8.26 0.61
CA LYS A 396 16.79 6.82 0.86
C LYS A 396 15.54 6.53 1.71
N ASN A 397 14.57 7.45 1.72
CA ASN A 397 13.28 7.34 2.40
C ASN A 397 12.15 6.96 1.43
N PHE A 398 12.52 6.44 0.26
CA PHE A 398 11.58 5.96 -0.75
C PHE A 398 11.48 4.44 -0.61
N GLN A 399 10.27 3.92 -0.80
CA GLN A 399 10.02 2.50 -0.97
C GLN A 399 9.65 2.29 -2.43
N THR A 400 10.25 1.32 -3.10
CA THR A 400 9.79 0.95 -4.45
C THR A 400 8.40 0.31 -4.36
N ILE A 401 7.64 0.30 -5.46
CA ILE A 401 6.33 -0.37 -5.50
C ILE A 401 6.52 -1.86 -5.17
N LYS A 402 7.51 -2.51 -5.80
CA LYS A 402 7.93 -3.87 -5.49
C LYS A 402 8.22 -4.10 -4.00
N ASP A 403 9.01 -3.25 -3.35
CA ASP A 403 9.31 -3.38 -1.91
C ASP A 403 8.06 -3.17 -1.05
N ALA A 404 7.15 -2.29 -1.46
CA ALA A 404 5.91 -2.03 -0.75
C ALA A 404 4.96 -3.23 -0.85
N LEU A 405 4.80 -3.80 -2.05
CA LEU A 405 4.00 -5.01 -2.30
C LEU A 405 4.60 -6.27 -1.66
N ALA A 406 5.94 -6.33 -1.50
CA ALA A 406 6.62 -7.38 -0.75
C ALA A 406 6.50 -7.21 0.78
N SER A 407 6.00 -6.06 1.24
CA SER A 407 5.81 -5.75 2.65
C SER A 407 4.34 -5.93 3.06
N SER A 408 3.76 -4.98 3.82
CA SER A 408 2.40 -5.06 4.33
C SER A 408 1.32 -4.54 3.38
N TYR A 409 1.66 -4.13 2.14
CA TYR A 409 0.67 -3.61 1.20
C TYR A 409 0.21 -4.69 0.21
N THR A 410 -1.09 -4.71 -0.06
CA THR A 410 -1.61 -5.29 -1.30
C THR A 410 -1.70 -4.19 -2.35
N ALA A 411 -1.73 -4.56 -3.64
CA ALA A 411 -1.94 -3.60 -4.72
C ALA A 411 -3.24 -2.82 -4.52
N ARG A 412 -4.32 -3.51 -4.12
CA ARG A 412 -5.61 -2.89 -3.84
C ARG A 412 -5.54 -1.90 -2.68
N SER A 413 -4.95 -2.28 -1.54
CA SER A 413 -4.89 -1.40 -0.37
C SER A 413 -4.06 -0.15 -0.66
N MET A 414 -2.98 -0.29 -1.44
CA MET A 414 -2.19 0.84 -1.92
C MET A 414 -3.00 1.79 -2.83
N ARG A 415 -3.79 1.25 -3.77
CA ARG A 415 -4.67 2.08 -4.61
C ARG A 415 -5.74 2.79 -3.79
N ILE A 416 -6.33 2.12 -2.80
CA ILE A 416 -7.30 2.74 -1.88
C ILE A 416 -6.66 3.94 -1.19
N VAL A 417 -5.43 3.80 -0.68
CA VAL A 417 -4.66 4.92 -0.09
C VAL A 417 -4.57 6.10 -1.07
N PHE A 418 -4.26 5.87 -2.35
CA PHE A 418 -4.18 6.94 -3.35
C PHE A 418 -5.54 7.60 -3.65
N LEU A 419 -6.63 6.84 -3.63
CA LEU A 419 -8.00 7.35 -3.86
C LEU A 419 -8.50 8.24 -2.72
N LEU A 420 -7.99 8.05 -1.51
CA LEU A 420 -8.36 8.81 -0.32
C LEU A 420 -7.75 10.22 -0.28
N GLY A 421 -6.75 10.50 -1.11
CA GLY A 421 -6.16 11.82 -1.29
C GLY A 421 -6.57 12.45 -2.62
N ARG A 422 -6.72 13.78 -2.64
CA ARG A 422 -6.96 14.51 -3.90
C ARG A 422 -5.75 14.38 -4.83
N TRP A 423 -5.99 14.27 -6.13
CA TRP A 423 -4.95 14.00 -7.12
C TRP A 423 -3.93 15.14 -7.29
N ASN A 424 -4.40 16.38 -7.18
CA ASN A 424 -3.62 17.60 -7.32
C ASN A 424 -2.99 18.10 -6.01
N GLU A 425 -3.25 17.44 -4.89
CA GLU A 425 -2.70 17.78 -3.57
C GLU A 425 -1.66 16.75 -3.12
N GLY A 426 -0.78 17.17 -2.22
CA GLY A 426 0.20 16.27 -1.62
C GLY A 426 -0.47 15.23 -0.74
N VAL A 427 -0.07 13.96 -0.85
CA VAL A 427 -0.62 12.86 -0.05
C VAL A 427 0.45 12.31 0.88
N GLU A 428 0.17 12.35 2.18
CA GLU A 428 1.02 11.73 3.19
C GLU A 428 0.56 10.30 3.49
N ILE A 429 1.43 9.34 3.19
CA ILE A 429 1.18 7.93 3.49
C ILE A 429 1.56 7.67 4.95
N SER A 430 0.57 7.73 5.84
CA SER A 430 0.72 7.49 7.28
C SER A 430 0.20 6.09 7.69
N PRO A 431 0.60 5.57 8.87
CA PRO A 431 -0.03 4.39 9.45
C PRO A 431 -1.56 4.52 9.58
N ASP A 432 -2.05 5.71 9.95
CA ASP A 432 -3.49 5.96 10.11
C ASP A 432 -4.22 5.91 8.76
N MET A 433 -3.61 6.44 7.70
CA MET A 433 -4.18 6.36 6.34
C MET A 433 -4.25 4.91 5.85
N ARG A 434 -3.27 4.07 6.20
CA ARG A 434 -3.34 2.63 5.94
C ARG A 434 -4.49 1.97 6.69
N THR A 435 -4.60 2.19 8.00
CA THR A 435 -5.69 1.61 8.79
C THR A 435 -7.05 2.04 8.29
N TYR A 436 -7.20 3.29 7.83
CA TYR A 436 -8.43 3.76 7.21
C TYR A 436 -8.73 3.01 5.90
N ALA A 437 -7.72 2.85 5.03
CA ALA A 437 -7.86 2.10 3.78
C ALA A 437 -8.25 0.63 4.04
N ASP A 438 -7.60 -0.03 5.00
CA ASP A 438 -7.90 -1.42 5.37
C ASP A 438 -9.33 -1.57 5.90
N ASN A 439 -9.78 -0.64 6.74
CA ASN A 439 -11.16 -0.63 7.25
C ASN A 439 -12.19 -0.38 6.14
N TRP A 440 -11.88 0.50 5.19
CA TRP A 440 -12.73 0.76 4.03
C TRP A 440 -12.83 -0.50 3.16
N GLU A 441 -11.70 -1.14 2.85
CA GLU A 441 -11.67 -2.41 2.09
C GLU A 441 -12.46 -3.51 2.81
N ALA A 442 -12.27 -3.66 4.12
CA ALA A 442 -12.99 -4.63 4.93
C ALA A 442 -14.51 -4.37 4.94
N SER A 443 -14.94 -3.11 4.97
CA SER A 443 -16.36 -2.75 4.90
C SER A 443 -16.99 -3.17 3.57
N VAL A 444 -16.30 -2.92 2.45
CA VAL A 444 -16.75 -3.32 1.11
C VAL A 444 -16.75 -4.84 0.97
N ASN A 445 -15.68 -5.52 1.42
CA ASN A 445 -15.59 -6.99 1.47
C ASN A 445 -16.79 -7.60 2.21
N ASN A 446 -17.03 -7.15 3.44
CA ASN A 446 -18.12 -7.66 4.27
C ASN A 446 -19.49 -7.43 3.63
N PHE A 447 -19.69 -6.26 3.00
CA PHE A 447 -20.93 -5.96 2.30
C PHE A 447 -21.17 -6.92 1.12
N PHE A 448 -20.16 -7.15 0.29
CA PHE A 448 -20.26 -8.09 -0.82
C PHE A 448 -20.48 -9.53 -0.33
N THR A 449 -19.73 -9.99 0.67
CA THR A 449 -19.88 -11.33 1.24
C THR A 449 -21.28 -11.55 1.78
N ASN A 450 -21.82 -10.60 2.56
CA ASN A 450 -23.18 -10.70 3.09
C ASN A 450 -24.23 -10.68 1.97
N THR A 451 -24.10 -9.79 1.00
CA THR A 451 -25.05 -9.68 -0.13
C THR A 451 -25.07 -10.95 -0.98
N LYS A 452 -23.90 -11.46 -1.38
CA LYS A 452 -23.77 -12.73 -2.12
C LYS A 452 -24.43 -13.88 -1.36
N SER A 453 -24.22 -13.94 -0.05
CA SER A 453 -24.78 -14.99 0.78
C SER A 453 -26.31 -14.96 0.85
N LEU A 454 -26.89 -13.77 1.02
CA LEU A 454 -28.35 -13.58 1.03
C LEU A 454 -28.99 -13.92 -0.33
N LEU A 455 -28.35 -13.53 -1.44
CA LEU A 455 -28.81 -13.89 -2.79
C LEU A 455 -28.74 -15.40 -3.03
N ALA A 456 -27.67 -16.05 -2.54
CA ALA A 456 -27.53 -17.49 -2.62
C ALA A 456 -28.61 -18.23 -1.84
N GLU A 457 -29.03 -17.72 -0.68
CA GLU A 457 -30.14 -18.26 0.10
C GLU A 457 -31.48 -18.12 -0.64
N ALA A 458 -31.78 -16.92 -1.13
CA ALA A 458 -33.02 -16.65 -1.88
C ALA A 458 -33.15 -17.54 -3.13
N THR A 459 -32.05 -17.71 -3.87
CA THR A 459 -32.02 -18.59 -5.06
C THR A 459 -32.22 -20.06 -4.68
N GLY A 460 -31.66 -20.50 -3.55
CA GLY A 460 -31.85 -21.86 -3.02
C GLY A 460 -33.27 -22.16 -2.52
N MET A 461 -34.05 -21.13 -2.17
CA MET A 461 -35.48 -21.26 -1.86
C MET A 461 -36.32 -21.36 -3.15
N VAL A 462 -35.96 -20.60 -4.20
CA VAL A 462 -36.66 -20.62 -5.49
C VAL A 462 -36.45 -21.94 -6.25
N THR A 463 -35.26 -22.55 -6.19
CA THR A 463 -35.01 -23.86 -6.82
C THR A 463 -35.75 -25.02 -6.12
N ALA A 464 -36.04 -24.90 -4.82
CA ALA A 464 -36.89 -25.85 -4.09
C ALA A 464 -38.39 -25.72 -4.45
N ALA A 465 -38.80 -24.58 -4.99
CA ALA A 465 -40.17 -24.28 -5.41
C ALA A 465 -40.25 -24.10 -6.93
N LYS A 466 -40.15 -25.20 -7.69
CA LYS A 466 -40.42 -25.31 -9.15
C LYS A 466 -40.14 -24.05 -10.01
N GLY A 467 -39.02 -24.08 -10.73
CA GLY A 467 -38.96 -23.72 -12.15
C GLY A 467 -38.59 -22.28 -12.49
N GLY A 468 -37.37 -22.13 -13.00
CA GLY A 468 -37.02 -21.10 -13.99
C GLY A 468 -36.60 -19.76 -13.39
N VAL A 469 -35.33 -19.42 -13.63
CA VAL A 469 -34.80 -18.06 -13.49
C VAL A 469 -35.60 -17.16 -14.45
N GLN A 470 -36.55 -16.39 -13.91
CA GLN A 470 -37.06 -15.22 -14.59
C GLN A 470 -36.19 -14.04 -14.15
N ASN A 471 -35.48 -13.47 -15.13
CA ASN A 471 -34.78 -12.21 -15.03
C ASN A 471 -35.56 -11.23 -14.15
N LEU A 472 -34.96 -10.80 -13.04
CA LEU A 472 -35.39 -9.64 -12.27
C LEU A 472 -35.11 -8.38 -13.10
N SER A 473 -35.88 -8.20 -14.16
CA SER A 473 -35.96 -6.95 -14.90
C SER A 473 -36.61 -5.91 -14.00
N ILE A 474 -35.84 -4.88 -13.67
CA ILE A 474 -36.29 -3.64 -13.07
C ILE A 474 -37.40 -3.07 -13.97
N SER A 475 -38.63 -3.00 -13.47
CA SER A 475 -39.67 -2.19 -14.10
C SER A 475 -39.52 -0.75 -13.62
N ASP A 476 -39.02 0.11 -14.51
CA ASP A 476 -39.10 1.56 -14.37
C ASP A 476 -40.57 2.02 -14.25
N ASN A 477 -40.81 3.02 -13.39
CA ASN A 477 -41.97 3.94 -13.29
C ASN A 477 -42.71 3.99 -11.93
N GLY A 478 -41.99 4.18 -10.82
CA GLY A 478 -42.55 4.70 -9.57
C GLY A 478 -41.51 5.55 -8.82
N PRO A 479 -41.92 6.47 -7.91
CA PRO A 479 -40.98 7.17 -7.04
C PRO A 479 -40.17 6.14 -6.24
N SER A 480 -38.84 6.25 -6.26
CA SER A 480 -37.98 5.40 -5.44
C SER A 480 -38.16 5.81 -3.97
N ASP A 481 -38.78 4.96 -3.16
CA ASP A 481 -38.77 5.06 -1.70
C ASP A 481 -37.70 4.10 -1.12
N GLY A 482 -37.24 4.34 0.11
CA GLY A 482 -36.30 3.44 0.80
C GLY A 482 -34.89 3.37 0.20
N LEU A 483 -34.28 2.18 0.16
CA LEU A 483 -32.89 1.98 -0.26
C LEU A 483 -32.60 2.36 -1.71
N LEU A 484 -33.58 2.22 -2.61
CA LEU A 484 -33.41 2.62 -4.01
C LEU A 484 -33.26 4.16 -4.14
N ALA A 485 -33.97 4.92 -3.31
CA ALA A 485 -33.81 6.37 -3.26
C ALA A 485 -32.40 6.77 -2.81
N GLU A 486 -31.88 6.05 -1.82
CA GLU A 486 -30.53 6.23 -1.30
C GLU A 486 -29.45 5.89 -2.35
N LEU A 487 -29.68 4.84 -3.16
CA LEU A 487 -28.82 4.52 -4.29
C LEU A 487 -28.84 5.62 -5.36
N GLU A 488 -30.01 6.13 -5.74
CA GLU A 488 -30.11 7.22 -6.72
C GLU A 488 -29.47 8.52 -6.23
N GLN A 489 -29.55 8.81 -4.92
CA GLN A 489 -28.83 9.93 -4.33
C GLN A 489 -27.32 9.70 -4.36
N ALA A 490 -26.85 8.51 -3.97
CA ALA A 490 -25.43 8.16 -4.02
C ALA A 490 -24.84 8.26 -5.44
N LYS A 491 -25.59 7.85 -6.47
CA LYS A 491 -25.21 8.03 -7.88
C LYS A 491 -24.98 9.50 -8.23
N LYS A 492 -25.92 10.38 -7.85
CA LYS A 492 -25.82 11.84 -8.08
C LYS A 492 -24.66 12.47 -7.31
N ASP A 493 -24.43 12.04 -6.08
CA ASP A 493 -23.36 12.56 -5.23
C ASP A 493 -21.98 12.14 -5.76
N VAL A 494 -21.84 10.91 -6.26
CA VAL A 494 -20.62 10.45 -6.95
C VAL A 494 -20.40 11.21 -8.25
N GLU A 495 -21.44 11.38 -9.08
CA GLU A 495 -21.36 12.19 -10.32
C GLU A 495 -20.88 13.61 -9.99
N THR A 496 -21.45 14.24 -8.96
CA THR A 496 -21.06 15.58 -8.50
C THR A 496 -19.60 15.62 -8.05
N ALA A 497 -19.13 14.60 -7.34
CA ALA A 497 -17.74 14.49 -6.89
C ALA A 497 -16.78 14.32 -8.08
N LEU A 498 -17.08 13.41 -9.01
CA LEU A 498 -16.20 13.10 -10.13
C LEU A 498 -16.18 14.21 -11.19
N THR A 499 -17.32 14.87 -11.45
CA THR A 499 -17.38 16.04 -12.34
C THR A 499 -16.69 17.26 -11.74
N ASN A 500 -16.46 17.30 -10.42
CA ASN A 500 -15.65 18.32 -9.76
C ASN A 500 -14.18 17.89 -9.66
N SER A 501 -13.50 17.79 -10.80
CA SER A 501 -12.07 17.50 -10.90
C SER A 501 -11.68 16.18 -10.25
N PHE A 502 -12.44 15.11 -10.51
CA PHE A 502 -12.15 13.76 -10.04
C PHE A 502 -11.98 13.68 -8.51
N ASP A 503 -12.92 14.23 -7.73
CA ASP A 503 -12.86 14.18 -6.25
C ASP A 503 -13.13 12.75 -5.73
N THR A 504 -12.14 11.87 -5.91
CA THR A 504 -12.18 10.47 -5.46
C THR A 504 -12.34 10.34 -3.95
N PRO A 505 -11.76 11.20 -3.08
CA PRO A 505 -12.02 11.11 -1.65
C PRO A 505 -13.51 11.27 -1.32
N GLN A 506 -14.21 12.21 -1.96
CA GLN A 506 -15.64 12.39 -1.75
C GLN A 506 -16.44 11.21 -2.33
N ALA A 507 -16.09 10.70 -3.52
CA ALA A 507 -16.75 9.53 -4.09
C ALA A 507 -16.61 8.29 -3.19
N MET A 508 -15.42 8.05 -2.62
CA MET A 508 -15.15 6.95 -1.69
C MET A 508 -15.98 7.04 -0.41
N ARG A 509 -16.23 8.25 0.11
CA ARG A 509 -17.13 8.48 1.26
C ARG A 509 -18.58 8.17 0.93
N VAL A 510 -19.07 8.60 -0.24
CA VAL A 510 -20.44 8.34 -0.69
C VAL A 510 -20.68 6.83 -0.83
N ILE A 511 -19.72 6.10 -1.41
CA ILE A 511 -19.76 4.63 -1.51
C ILE A 511 -19.83 3.99 -0.12
N ALA A 512 -18.98 4.41 0.82
CA ALA A 512 -19.02 3.88 2.18
C ALA A 512 -20.36 4.15 2.88
N GLU A 513 -20.95 5.32 2.66
CA GLU A 513 -22.22 5.71 3.27
C GLU A 513 -23.40 4.90 2.74
N VAL A 514 -23.50 4.65 1.43
CA VAL A 514 -24.58 3.81 0.89
C VAL A 514 -24.44 2.35 1.34
N ILE A 515 -23.21 1.85 1.47
CA ILE A 515 -22.92 0.53 2.04
C ILE A 515 -23.38 0.46 3.50
N ARG A 516 -23.09 1.50 4.29
CA ARG A 516 -23.53 1.60 5.69
C ARG A 516 -25.06 1.54 5.80
N LYS A 517 -25.78 2.29 4.96
CA LYS A 517 -27.25 2.28 4.92
C LYS A 517 -27.80 0.89 4.54
N ALA A 518 -27.22 0.24 3.53
CA ALA A 518 -27.60 -1.12 3.14
C ALA A 518 -27.34 -2.14 4.27
N ASN A 519 -26.21 -2.04 4.98
CA ASN A 519 -25.90 -2.89 6.12
C ASN A 519 -26.89 -2.72 7.28
N ILE A 520 -27.34 -1.49 7.57
CA ILE A 520 -28.37 -1.23 8.59
C ILE A 520 -29.69 -1.89 8.18
N HIS A 521 -30.11 -1.72 6.93
CA HIS A 521 -31.31 -2.35 6.40
C HIS A 521 -31.26 -3.88 6.50
N MET A 522 -30.12 -4.49 6.14
CA MET A 522 -29.91 -5.94 6.28
C MET A 522 -29.99 -6.42 7.74
N ALA A 523 -29.58 -5.59 8.70
CA ALA A 523 -29.60 -5.93 10.13
C ALA A 523 -30.99 -5.79 10.75
N GLU A 524 -31.74 -4.75 10.37
CA GLU A 524 -33.05 -4.40 10.95
C GLU A 524 -34.22 -5.18 10.35
N GLN A 525 -34.20 -5.48 9.04
CA GLN A 525 -35.33 -6.09 8.32
C GLN A 525 -35.05 -7.55 7.93
N LYS A 526 -35.05 -8.47 8.90
CA LYS A 526 -34.68 -9.88 8.66
C LYS A 526 -35.71 -10.70 7.84
N THR A 527 -36.99 -10.34 7.86
CA THR A 527 -38.07 -11.09 7.19
C THR A 527 -38.72 -10.38 6.00
N GLU A 528 -38.61 -9.05 5.91
CA GLU A 528 -39.13 -8.22 4.81
C GLU A 528 -38.00 -7.42 4.13
N MET A 529 -36.83 -8.04 3.98
CA MET A 529 -35.68 -7.38 3.38
C MET A 529 -35.94 -7.06 1.90
N ASP A 530 -35.77 -5.79 1.52
CA ASP A 530 -35.63 -5.37 0.13
C ASP A 530 -34.29 -5.85 -0.48
N LEU A 531 -34.21 -7.16 -0.73
CA LEU A 531 -33.04 -7.81 -1.32
C LEU A 531 -32.71 -7.29 -2.74
N PRO A 532 -33.70 -7.00 -3.63
CA PRO A 532 -33.42 -6.37 -4.91
C PRO A 532 -32.68 -5.02 -4.79
N ALA A 533 -33.05 -4.17 -3.83
CA ALA A 533 -32.33 -2.91 -3.60
C ALA A 533 -30.90 -3.14 -3.07
N VAL A 534 -30.70 -4.10 -2.17
CA VAL A 534 -29.36 -4.48 -1.69
C VAL A 534 -28.48 -4.98 -2.83
N GLU A 535 -29.02 -5.82 -3.72
CA GLU A 535 -28.32 -6.29 -4.92
C GLU A 535 -27.97 -5.13 -5.85
N ALA A 536 -28.91 -4.22 -6.10
CA ALA A 536 -28.67 -3.05 -6.96
C ALA A 536 -27.54 -2.16 -6.42
N ILE A 537 -27.50 -1.94 -5.10
CA ILE A 537 -26.39 -1.22 -4.45
C ILE A 537 -25.08 -2.00 -4.64
N ALA A 538 -25.06 -3.31 -4.39
CA ALA A 538 -23.85 -4.11 -4.52
C ALA A 538 -23.31 -4.14 -5.96
N ARG A 539 -24.17 -4.23 -6.98
CA ARG A 539 -23.77 -4.13 -8.39
C ARG A 539 -23.23 -2.75 -8.73
N TRP A 540 -23.87 -1.69 -8.24
CA TRP A 540 -23.38 -0.33 -8.45
C TRP A 540 -22.01 -0.10 -7.78
N VAL A 541 -21.84 -0.56 -6.54
CA VAL A 541 -20.53 -0.50 -5.84
C VAL A 541 -19.49 -1.31 -6.62
N THR A 542 -19.83 -2.50 -7.12
CA THR A 542 -18.94 -3.33 -7.96
C THR A 542 -18.45 -2.57 -9.18
N LYS A 543 -19.36 -1.88 -9.88
CA LYS A 543 -19.02 -1.03 -11.01
C LYS A 543 -18.07 0.11 -10.61
N MET A 544 -18.36 0.82 -9.51
CA MET A 544 -17.52 1.93 -9.05
C MET A 544 -16.11 1.48 -8.66
N VAL A 545 -15.98 0.38 -7.92
CA VAL A 545 -14.65 -0.13 -7.52
C VAL A 545 -13.88 -0.70 -8.71
N GLY A 546 -14.57 -1.24 -9.72
CA GLY A 546 -13.99 -1.62 -11.01
C GLY A 546 -13.44 -0.41 -11.78
N ILE A 547 -14.23 0.67 -11.88
CA ILE A 547 -13.80 1.95 -12.51
C ILE A 547 -12.59 2.54 -11.79
N PHE A 548 -12.51 2.45 -10.46
CA PHE A 548 -11.34 2.90 -9.69
C PHE A 548 -10.13 1.95 -9.77
N GLY A 549 -10.26 0.82 -10.48
CA GLY A 549 -9.21 -0.18 -10.67
C GLY A 549 -8.89 -0.97 -9.39
N LEU A 550 -9.83 -1.07 -8.46
CA LEU A 550 -9.64 -1.80 -7.20
C LEU A 550 -9.83 -3.32 -7.34
N ASP A 551 -10.33 -3.79 -8.49
CA ASP A 551 -10.36 -5.19 -8.84
C ASP A 551 -9.57 -5.45 -10.12
N ALA A 552 -8.48 -6.19 -10.00
CA ALA A 552 -7.62 -6.56 -11.13
C ALA A 552 -8.29 -7.57 -12.08
N ASN A 553 -9.32 -8.28 -11.61
CA ASN A 553 -10.03 -9.28 -12.42
C ASN A 553 -11.32 -8.71 -13.05
N ALA A 554 -11.69 -7.47 -12.73
CA ALA A 554 -12.88 -6.85 -13.26
C ALA A 554 -12.57 -6.16 -14.59
N SER A 555 -13.49 -6.29 -15.56
CA SER A 555 -13.41 -5.62 -16.85
C SER A 555 -14.68 -4.83 -17.13
N PRO A 556 -14.60 -3.70 -17.86
CA PRO A 556 -15.78 -2.98 -18.33
C PRO A 556 -16.73 -3.92 -19.10
N PRO A 557 -18.07 -3.84 -18.89
CA PRO A 557 -18.79 -2.79 -18.17
C PRO A 557 -18.93 -2.99 -16.64
N TYR A 558 -18.21 -3.96 -16.06
CA TYR A 558 -18.19 -4.27 -14.62
C TYR A 558 -19.52 -4.81 -14.06
N GLU A 559 -20.18 -5.70 -14.80
CA GLU A 559 -21.51 -6.26 -14.49
C GLU A 559 -21.51 -7.37 -13.43
N GLY A 560 -20.36 -7.66 -12.82
CA GLY A 560 -20.20 -8.66 -11.77
C GLY A 560 -20.89 -8.27 -10.46
N LEU A 561 -20.71 -9.13 -9.44
CA LEU A 561 -21.15 -8.85 -8.07
C LEU A 561 -20.00 -9.08 -7.09
N GLY A 562 -19.55 -7.99 -6.48
CA GLY A 562 -18.34 -7.94 -5.68
C GLY A 562 -17.07 -7.92 -6.53
N TRP A 563 -15.95 -7.64 -5.87
CA TRP A 563 -14.65 -7.84 -6.48
C TRP A 563 -14.12 -9.26 -6.21
N ALA A 564 -13.18 -9.71 -7.05
CA ALA A 564 -12.54 -11.00 -6.85
C ALA A 564 -11.80 -11.08 -5.50
N SER A 565 -11.93 -12.23 -4.81
CA SER A 565 -11.03 -12.56 -3.72
C SER A 565 -9.62 -12.78 -4.28
N ALA A 566 -8.58 -12.54 -3.48
CA ALA A 566 -7.19 -12.76 -3.92
C ALA A 566 -6.92 -14.20 -4.41
N ALA A 567 -7.76 -15.17 -4.00
CA ALA A 567 -7.67 -16.57 -4.41
C ALA A 567 -8.41 -16.89 -5.74
N ALA A 568 -9.34 -16.05 -6.19
CA ALA A 568 -10.13 -16.26 -7.41
C ALA A 568 -9.39 -15.86 -8.71
N ALA A 569 -8.16 -15.35 -8.60
CA ALA A 569 -7.37 -14.85 -9.73
C ALA A 569 -6.72 -15.94 -10.60
N ALA A 570 -6.83 -17.23 -10.22
CA ALA A 570 -6.31 -18.33 -11.02
C ALA A 570 -7.42 -18.83 -11.96
N ASP A 571 -7.20 -18.76 -13.27
CA ASP A 571 -8.04 -19.35 -14.32
C ASP A 571 -8.00 -20.89 -14.22
N VAL A 572 -8.66 -21.41 -13.20
CA VAL A 572 -8.67 -22.83 -12.83
C VAL A 572 -9.91 -23.47 -13.44
N ASP A 573 -9.73 -24.65 -14.04
CA ASP A 573 -10.83 -25.47 -14.53
C ASP A 573 -11.92 -25.65 -13.44
N PRO A 574 -13.21 -25.42 -13.75
CA PRO A 574 -14.29 -25.48 -12.77
C PRO A 574 -14.32 -26.77 -11.94
N LYS A 575 -13.98 -27.92 -12.53
CA LYS A 575 -13.97 -29.21 -11.82
C LYS A 575 -12.85 -29.25 -10.80
N ILE A 576 -11.68 -28.73 -11.16
CA ILE A 576 -10.54 -28.61 -10.23
C ILE A 576 -10.89 -27.65 -9.09
N ALA A 577 -11.54 -26.52 -9.41
CA ALA A 577 -11.93 -25.52 -8.42
C ALA A 577 -12.91 -26.07 -7.36
N VAL A 578 -13.86 -26.94 -7.76
CA VAL A 578 -14.88 -27.48 -6.83
C VAL A 578 -14.48 -28.76 -6.11
N GLN A 579 -13.43 -29.46 -6.57
CA GLN A 579 -13.00 -30.76 -6.03
C GLN A 579 -12.84 -30.81 -4.50
N PRO A 580 -12.30 -29.77 -3.82
CA PRO A 580 -12.20 -29.78 -2.36
C PRO A 580 -13.57 -29.81 -1.66
N TYR A 581 -14.57 -29.13 -2.22
CA TYR A 581 -15.93 -29.06 -1.68
C TYR A 581 -16.71 -30.35 -1.92
N GLU A 582 -16.52 -30.98 -3.09
CA GLU A 582 -17.07 -32.29 -3.41
C GLU A 582 -16.51 -33.39 -2.48
N THR A 583 -15.21 -33.32 -2.19
CA THR A 583 -14.54 -34.23 -1.25
C THR A 583 -15.15 -34.07 0.14
N MET A 584 -15.27 -32.84 0.65
CA MET A 584 -15.91 -32.55 1.93
C MET A 584 -17.35 -33.07 1.98
N TYR A 585 -18.15 -32.81 0.94
CA TYR A 585 -19.53 -33.30 0.85
C TYR A 585 -19.59 -34.82 0.99
N SER A 586 -18.75 -35.54 0.24
CA SER A 586 -18.69 -37.01 0.27
C SER A 586 -18.31 -37.56 1.65
N THR A 587 -17.33 -36.94 2.31
CA THR A 587 -16.92 -37.30 3.68
C THR A 587 -18.05 -37.10 4.68
N VAL A 588 -18.72 -35.93 4.65
CA VAL A 588 -19.83 -35.66 5.58
C VAL A 588 -20.99 -36.62 5.38
N ILE A 589 -21.37 -36.91 4.13
CA ILE A 589 -22.43 -37.90 3.83
C ILE A 589 -22.08 -39.27 4.41
N SER A 590 -20.83 -39.71 4.25
CA SER A 590 -20.36 -40.97 4.81
C SER A 590 -20.44 -40.99 6.35
N ASP A 591 -19.98 -39.93 7.00
CA ASP A 591 -20.00 -39.82 8.46
C ASP A 591 -21.42 -39.82 9.02
N VAL A 592 -22.35 -39.13 8.36
CA VAL A 592 -23.76 -39.09 8.78
C VAL A 592 -24.42 -40.45 8.63
N LYS A 593 -24.12 -41.20 7.57
CA LYS A 593 -24.62 -42.58 7.40
C LYS A 593 -24.13 -43.51 8.50
N ASN A 594 -22.94 -43.27 9.04
CA ASN A 594 -22.35 -44.06 10.14
C ASN A 594 -22.93 -43.73 11.53
N LEU A 595 -23.74 -42.67 11.68
CA LEU A 595 -24.30 -42.26 12.97
C LEU A 595 -25.56 -43.05 13.40
N GLU A 596 -26.06 -43.97 12.57
CA GLU A 596 -27.25 -44.80 12.84
C GLU A 596 -28.43 -43.99 13.43
N LEU A 597 -28.74 -42.86 12.79
CA LEU A 597 -29.73 -41.89 13.28
C LEU A 597 -31.15 -42.48 13.32
N PRO A 598 -32.00 -42.06 14.29
CA PRO A 598 -33.43 -42.40 14.26
C PRO A 598 -34.06 -41.88 12.96
N THR A 599 -35.05 -42.62 12.43
CA THR A 599 -35.71 -42.35 11.15
C THR A 599 -36.29 -40.93 11.08
N SER A 600 -35.54 -40.03 10.43
CA SER A 600 -36.02 -38.72 9.96
C SER A 600 -36.14 -38.80 8.44
N ASP A 601 -37.36 -38.65 7.93
CA ASP A 601 -37.63 -38.60 6.49
C ASP A 601 -36.87 -37.43 5.84
N THR A 602 -36.68 -36.33 6.57
CA THR A 602 -35.95 -35.14 6.12
C THR A 602 -34.46 -35.42 5.94
N ILE A 603 -33.78 -36.04 6.92
CA ILE A 603 -32.36 -36.45 6.79
C ILE A 603 -32.21 -37.41 5.60
N SER A 604 -33.09 -38.40 5.50
CA SER A 604 -33.03 -39.41 4.43
C SER A 604 -33.22 -38.78 3.04
N SER A 605 -34.10 -37.78 2.94
CA SER A 605 -34.27 -36.99 1.71
C SER A 605 -33.06 -36.12 1.40
N LEU A 606 -32.40 -35.53 2.40
CA LEU A 606 -31.19 -34.71 2.18
C LEU A 606 -30.00 -35.56 1.73
N LEU A 607 -29.84 -36.76 2.30
CA LEU A 607 -28.76 -37.69 1.95
C LEU A 607 -28.90 -38.32 0.55
N SER A 608 -30.10 -38.25 -0.06
CA SER A 608 -30.35 -38.76 -1.42
C SER A 608 -30.23 -37.68 -2.51
N GLN A 609 -30.21 -36.40 -2.14
CA GLN A 609 -29.96 -35.31 -3.08
C GLN A 609 -28.50 -35.31 -3.53
N THR A 610 -28.23 -34.88 -4.76
CA THR A 610 -26.87 -34.77 -5.31
C THR A 610 -26.64 -33.35 -5.84
N PRO A 611 -25.58 -32.64 -5.39
CA PRO A 611 -25.27 -31.28 -5.86
C PRO A 611 -24.76 -31.19 -7.30
N ALA A 612 -24.25 -32.30 -7.87
CA ALA A 612 -23.56 -32.32 -9.16
C ALA A 612 -24.38 -31.74 -10.35
N PRO A 613 -25.69 -32.02 -10.52
CA PRO A 613 -26.46 -31.45 -11.63
C PRO A 613 -26.59 -29.93 -11.57
N GLU A 614 -26.67 -29.34 -10.36
CA GLU A 614 -26.70 -27.88 -10.20
C GLU A 614 -25.34 -27.28 -10.55
N PHE A 615 -24.24 -27.90 -10.08
CA PHE A 615 -22.88 -27.51 -10.48
C PHE A 615 -22.66 -27.58 -11.99
N GLU A 616 -23.04 -28.69 -12.64
CA GLU A 616 -22.90 -28.87 -14.09
C GLU A 616 -23.68 -27.81 -14.87
N SER A 617 -24.89 -27.47 -14.42
CA SER A 617 -25.70 -26.39 -14.99
C SER A 617 -24.99 -25.04 -14.91
N LEU A 618 -24.45 -24.69 -13.73
CA LEU A 618 -23.71 -23.44 -13.51
C LEU A 618 -22.45 -23.38 -14.40
N ALA A 619 -21.66 -24.45 -14.43
CA ALA A 619 -20.45 -24.52 -15.25
C ALA A 619 -20.76 -24.41 -16.75
N ASN A 620 -21.83 -25.06 -17.22
CA ASN A 620 -22.26 -25.02 -18.63
C ASN A 620 -22.83 -23.65 -19.03
N SER A 621 -23.34 -22.87 -18.07
CA SER A 621 -23.79 -21.49 -18.30
C SER A 621 -22.64 -20.49 -18.44
N GLY A 622 -21.39 -20.93 -18.29
CA GLY A 622 -20.19 -20.11 -18.42
C GLY A 622 -19.71 -19.47 -17.11
N ILE A 623 -20.32 -19.81 -15.97
CA ILE A 623 -19.86 -19.33 -14.65
C ILE A 623 -18.50 -19.94 -14.34
N ARG A 624 -17.53 -19.07 -14.01
CA ARG A 624 -16.16 -19.45 -13.63
C ARG A 624 -15.81 -19.09 -12.19
N ASP A 625 -16.67 -18.36 -11.49
CA ASP A 625 -16.47 -17.97 -10.09
C ASP A 625 -16.45 -19.22 -9.18
N PRO A 626 -15.31 -19.55 -8.53
CA PRO A 626 -15.20 -20.73 -7.67
C PRO A 626 -16.18 -20.70 -6.49
N GLU A 627 -16.52 -19.52 -5.97
CA GLU A 627 -17.47 -19.38 -4.86
C GLU A 627 -18.86 -19.83 -5.32
N GLN A 628 -19.31 -19.36 -6.48
CA GLN A 628 -20.61 -19.74 -7.05
C GLN A 628 -20.67 -21.21 -7.41
N LEU A 629 -19.61 -21.75 -8.00
CA LEU A 629 -19.51 -23.17 -8.37
C LEU A 629 -19.51 -24.10 -7.14
N ALA A 630 -18.99 -23.63 -5.99
CA ALA A 630 -18.97 -24.40 -4.74
C ALA A 630 -20.29 -24.39 -3.97
N LEU A 631 -21.17 -23.39 -4.20
CA LEU A 631 -22.43 -23.21 -3.45
C LEU A 631 -23.33 -24.46 -3.41
N PRO A 632 -23.53 -25.23 -4.50
CA PRO A 632 -24.38 -26.42 -4.44
C PRO A 632 -23.93 -27.43 -3.38
N TYR A 633 -22.63 -27.69 -3.30
CA TYR A 633 -22.04 -28.61 -2.32
C TYR A 633 -22.11 -28.05 -0.91
N LEU A 634 -21.77 -26.78 -0.72
CA LEU A 634 -21.79 -26.11 0.58
C LEU A 634 -23.20 -26.04 1.17
N ARG A 635 -24.22 -25.69 0.35
CA ARG A 635 -25.62 -25.66 0.77
C ARG A 635 -26.11 -27.04 1.21
N ALA A 636 -25.74 -28.09 0.48
CA ALA A 636 -26.13 -29.46 0.83
C ALA A 636 -25.56 -29.86 2.21
N VAL A 637 -24.26 -29.61 2.46
CA VAL A 637 -23.65 -29.89 3.77
C VAL A 637 -24.25 -29.04 4.89
N ALA A 638 -24.48 -27.74 4.65
CA ALA A 638 -25.08 -26.85 5.65
C ALA A 638 -26.49 -27.32 6.06
N LYS A 639 -27.34 -27.69 5.09
CA LYS A 639 -28.69 -28.25 5.35
C LYS A 639 -28.63 -29.53 6.19
N ILE A 640 -27.69 -30.43 5.88
CA ILE A 640 -27.49 -31.65 6.66
C ILE A 640 -27.09 -31.32 8.09
N ARG A 641 -26.13 -30.42 8.28
CA ARG A 641 -25.66 -29.98 9.61
C ARG A 641 -26.80 -29.36 10.44
N ASP A 642 -27.60 -28.49 9.83
CA ASP A 642 -28.71 -27.82 10.51
C ASP A 642 -29.78 -28.81 10.94
N GLU A 643 -30.12 -29.76 10.07
CA GLU A 643 -31.06 -30.84 10.38
C GLU A 643 -30.51 -31.76 11.48
N LEU A 644 -29.21 -32.10 11.45
CA LEU A 644 -28.55 -32.87 12.51
C LEU A 644 -28.69 -32.17 13.87
N ARG A 645 -28.40 -30.86 13.94
CA ARG A 645 -28.58 -30.07 15.17
C ARG A 645 -30.04 -30.03 15.61
N ARG A 646 -31.00 -29.99 14.67
CA ARG A 646 -32.43 -30.00 14.96
C ARG A 646 -32.89 -31.32 15.59
N ILE A 647 -32.36 -32.46 15.14
CA ILE A 647 -32.71 -33.80 15.68
C ILE A 647 -31.85 -34.20 16.90
N ALA A 648 -30.74 -33.51 17.17
CA ALA A 648 -29.85 -33.79 18.30
C ALA A 648 -30.57 -33.88 19.66
N PRO A 649 -31.57 -33.02 19.98
CA PRO A 649 -32.32 -33.12 21.23
C PRO A 649 -33.17 -34.39 21.36
N THR A 650 -33.57 -35.00 20.24
CA THR A 650 -34.42 -36.21 20.20
C THR A 650 -33.61 -37.51 20.13
N ALA A 651 -32.29 -37.43 19.99
CA ALA A 651 -31.40 -38.58 19.88
C ALA A 651 -30.95 -39.11 21.27
N SER A 652 -30.43 -40.34 21.30
CA SER A 652 -29.82 -40.93 22.51
C SER A 652 -28.65 -40.05 23.01
N THR A 653 -28.29 -40.13 24.30
CA THR A 653 -27.17 -39.32 24.86
C THR A 653 -25.86 -39.50 24.08
N GLN A 654 -25.54 -40.73 23.67
CA GLN A 654 -24.33 -41.04 22.90
C GLN A 654 -24.43 -40.51 21.46
N THR A 655 -25.55 -40.75 20.78
CA THR A 655 -25.80 -40.23 19.42
C THR A 655 -25.79 -38.70 19.40
N LYS A 656 -26.37 -38.06 20.42
CA LYS A 656 -26.38 -36.60 20.60
C LYS A 656 -24.96 -36.03 20.71
N GLN A 657 -24.08 -36.67 21.49
CA GLN A 657 -22.67 -36.25 21.58
C GLN A 657 -21.96 -36.37 20.22
N SER A 658 -22.18 -37.46 19.49
CA SER A 658 -21.60 -37.64 18.16
C SER A 658 -22.14 -36.65 17.13
N ILE A 659 -23.45 -36.34 17.17
CA ILE A 659 -24.07 -35.32 16.31
C ILE A 659 -23.46 -33.94 16.57
N LEU A 660 -23.32 -33.54 17.83
CA LEU A 660 -22.74 -32.24 18.19
C LEU A 660 -21.27 -32.16 17.77
N ALA A 661 -20.48 -33.21 18.03
CA ALA A 661 -19.09 -33.28 17.62
C ALA A 661 -18.93 -33.20 16.09
N LEU A 662 -19.77 -33.90 15.32
CA LEU A 662 -19.75 -33.81 13.86
C LEU A 662 -20.18 -32.42 13.37
N SER A 663 -21.21 -31.82 13.99
CA SER A 663 -21.68 -30.48 13.63
C SER A 663 -20.62 -29.41 13.88
N ASP A 664 -19.92 -29.50 15.02
CA ASP A 664 -18.80 -28.62 15.35
C ASP A 664 -17.61 -28.85 14.41
N ARG A 665 -17.28 -30.10 14.04
CA ARG A 665 -16.24 -30.38 13.05
C ARG A 665 -16.57 -29.75 11.69
N ILE A 666 -17.81 -29.90 11.22
CA ILE A 666 -18.26 -29.35 9.94
C ILE A 666 -18.10 -27.82 9.94
N ARG A 667 -18.55 -27.15 11.01
CA ARG A 667 -18.50 -25.69 11.12
C ARG A 667 -17.07 -25.16 11.31
N ASP A 668 -16.34 -25.72 12.27
CA ASP A 668 -15.10 -25.12 12.79
C ASP A 668 -13.84 -25.61 12.05
N PHE A 669 -13.94 -26.73 11.32
CA PHE A 669 -12.83 -27.31 10.57
C PHE A 669 -13.14 -27.52 9.08
N ASP A 670 -14.16 -28.30 8.73
CA ASP A 670 -14.38 -28.70 7.33
C ASP A 670 -14.65 -27.47 6.44
N PHE A 671 -15.56 -26.58 6.84
CA PHE A 671 -15.84 -25.31 6.15
C PHE A 671 -14.66 -24.32 6.26
N THR A 672 -14.14 -24.11 7.47
CA THR A 672 -13.02 -23.18 7.75
C THR A 672 -11.79 -23.48 6.88
N ASN A 673 -11.43 -24.76 6.73
CA ASN A 673 -10.26 -25.19 5.96
C ASN A 673 -10.42 -24.99 4.45
N LEU A 674 -11.64 -24.74 3.98
CA LEU A 674 -12.00 -24.42 2.61
C LEU A 674 -12.29 -22.91 2.41
N GLY A 675 -12.06 -22.07 3.41
CA GLY A 675 -12.34 -20.63 3.29
C GLY A 675 -13.82 -20.28 3.38
N VAL A 676 -14.59 -21.07 4.12
CA VAL A 676 -16.02 -20.86 4.30
C VAL A 676 -16.32 -20.70 5.79
N TYR A 677 -17.03 -19.63 6.13
CA TYR A 677 -17.59 -19.39 7.45
C TYR A 677 -19.09 -19.64 7.44
N LEU A 678 -19.57 -20.38 8.43
CA LEU A 678 -20.97 -20.73 8.57
C LEU A 678 -21.56 -19.95 9.76
N ASP A 679 -22.40 -18.96 9.44
CA ASP A 679 -22.99 -18.04 10.42
C ASP A 679 -24.32 -18.60 10.93
N ASP A 680 -24.35 -18.95 12.23
CA ASP A 680 -25.53 -19.52 12.89
C ASP A 680 -26.54 -18.42 13.22
N ARG A 681 -27.73 -18.48 12.62
CA ARG A 681 -28.79 -17.50 12.86
C ARG A 681 -29.78 -17.96 13.95
N PRO A 682 -30.34 -17.02 14.73
CA PRO A 682 -31.38 -17.32 15.71
C PRO A 682 -32.70 -17.77 15.04
N ASP A 683 -33.63 -18.26 15.85
CA ASP A 683 -35.03 -18.56 15.46
C ASP A 683 -35.23 -19.66 14.41
N GLY A 684 -34.27 -20.59 14.30
CA GLY A 684 -34.38 -21.76 13.41
C GLY A 684 -34.19 -21.45 11.92
N LEU A 685 -33.69 -20.26 11.59
CA LEU A 685 -33.30 -19.91 10.24
C LEU A 685 -32.07 -20.74 9.79
N PRO A 686 -31.97 -21.09 8.49
CA PRO A 686 -30.80 -21.78 7.96
C PRO A 686 -29.51 -21.01 8.24
N SER A 687 -28.40 -21.70 8.45
CA SER A 687 -27.10 -21.06 8.55
C SER A 687 -26.71 -20.36 7.24
N LEU A 688 -26.08 -19.19 7.38
CA LEU A 688 -25.67 -18.36 6.25
C LEU A 688 -24.22 -18.69 5.84
N ILE A 689 -23.99 -18.98 4.56
CA ILE A 689 -22.68 -19.42 4.03
C ILE A 689 -21.89 -18.22 3.54
N LYS A 690 -20.78 -17.90 4.20
CA LYS A 690 -19.93 -16.75 3.87
C LYS A 690 -18.57 -17.22 3.39
N PHE A 691 -18.12 -16.75 2.23
CA PHE A 691 -16.75 -16.96 1.78
C PHE A 691 -15.84 -15.93 2.44
N VAL A 692 -14.80 -16.41 3.10
CA VAL A 692 -13.81 -15.59 3.83
C VAL A 692 -12.44 -16.21 3.58
N PRO A 693 -11.37 -15.42 3.33
CA PRO A 693 -10.04 -15.96 3.10
C PRO A 693 -9.63 -17.01 4.13
N LYS A 694 -9.23 -18.20 3.66
CA LYS A 694 -8.83 -19.33 4.52
C LYS A 694 -7.81 -18.94 5.59
N ALA A 695 -6.82 -18.13 5.23
CA ALA A 695 -5.79 -17.67 6.15
C ALA A 695 -6.37 -16.87 7.32
N GLU A 696 -7.38 -16.02 7.05
CA GLU A 696 -8.05 -15.22 8.06
C GLU A 696 -8.86 -16.10 9.02
N LEU A 697 -9.61 -17.08 8.48
CA LEU A 697 -10.38 -18.01 9.29
C LEU A 697 -9.49 -18.90 10.18
N ILE A 698 -8.35 -19.37 9.65
CA ILE A 698 -7.37 -20.14 10.42
C ILE A 698 -6.77 -19.27 11.53
N ALA A 699 -6.34 -18.04 11.21
CA ALA A 699 -5.78 -17.12 12.20
C ALA A 699 -6.78 -16.80 13.31
N ALA A 700 -8.05 -16.52 12.97
CA ALA A 700 -9.11 -16.27 13.95
C ALA A 700 -9.35 -17.48 14.86
N ARG A 701 -9.31 -18.70 14.32
CA ARG A 701 -9.43 -19.95 15.10
C ARG A 701 -8.25 -20.14 16.05
N GLU A 702 -7.03 -19.90 15.59
CA GLU A 702 -5.82 -20.00 16.42
C GLU A 702 -5.80 -18.94 17.52
N GLU A 703 -6.20 -17.71 17.23
CA GLU A 703 -6.30 -16.63 18.20
C GLU A 703 -7.38 -16.93 19.26
N LYS A 704 -8.53 -17.48 18.86
CA LYS A 704 -9.57 -17.93 19.81
C LYS A 704 -9.04 -19.04 20.71
N ALA A 705 -8.35 -20.03 20.15
CA ALA A 705 -7.73 -21.10 20.92
C ALA A 705 -6.67 -20.58 21.90
N ALA A 706 -5.86 -19.60 21.49
CA ALA A 706 -4.87 -18.94 22.35
C ALA A 706 -5.55 -18.19 23.51
N ARG A 707 -6.62 -17.43 23.23
CA ARG A 707 -7.41 -16.72 24.26
C ARG A 707 -8.07 -17.68 25.25
N GLU A 708 -8.58 -18.81 24.78
CA GLU A 708 -9.17 -19.85 25.64
C GLU A 708 -8.12 -20.54 26.50
N ALA A 709 -6.94 -20.86 25.94
CA ALA A 709 -5.81 -21.41 26.68
C ALA A 709 -5.29 -20.42 27.74
N GLU A 710 -5.25 -19.13 27.43
CA GLU A 710 -4.88 -18.08 28.39
C GLU A 710 -5.90 -17.97 29.52
N LYS A 711 -7.20 -17.94 29.21
CA LYS A 711 -8.27 -17.96 30.24
C LYS A 711 -8.19 -19.20 31.12
N ALA A 712 -7.91 -20.36 30.55
CA ALA A 712 -7.74 -21.61 31.31
C ALA A 712 -6.52 -21.53 32.25
N ARG A 713 -5.38 -21.03 31.76
CA ARG A 713 -4.18 -20.79 32.57
C ARG A 713 -4.45 -19.80 33.71
N ALA A 714 -5.10 -18.68 33.43
CA ALA A 714 -5.45 -17.67 34.43
C ALA A 714 -6.40 -18.24 35.51
N LYS A 715 -7.38 -19.07 35.12
CA LYS A 715 -8.28 -19.74 36.06
C LYS A 715 -7.54 -20.71 36.98
N GLU A 716 -6.62 -21.50 36.43
CA GLU A 716 -5.81 -22.45 37.22
C GLU A 716 -4.82 -21.73 38.15
N GLU A 717 -4.19 -20.65 37.68
CA GLU A 717 -3.31 -19.80 38.49
C GLU A 717 -4.07 -19.15 39.65
N ALA A 718 -5.27 -18.61 39.38
CA ALA A 718 -6.15 -18.06 40.41
C ALA A 718 -6.58 -19.12 41.44
N ARG A 719 -6.85 -20.36 41.01
CA ARG A 719 -7.14 -21.49 41.92
C ARG A 719 -5.96 -21.77 42.84
N ARG A 720 -4.75 -21.92 42.29
CA ARG A 720 -3.52 -22.17 43.06
C ARG A 720 -3.19 -21.03 44.03
N ALA A 721 -3.37 -19.78 43.60
CA ALA A 721 -3.16 -18.61 44.45
C ALA A 721 -4.14 -18.58 45.62
N ARG A 722 -5.41 -18.92 45.39
CA ARG A 722 -6.43 -19.02 46.44
C ARG A 722 -6.11 -20.14 47.43
N GLU A 723 -5.70 -21.31 46.95
CA GLU A 723 -5.29 -22.44 47.81
C GLU A 723 -4.11 -22.06 48.69
N LYS A 724 -3.06 -21.44 48.12
CA LYS A 724 -1.90 -20.96 48.88
C LYS A 724 -2.29 -19.88 49.90
N ALA A 725 -3.16 -18.93 49.54
CA ALA A 725 -3.62 -17.89 50.45
C ALA A 725 -4.46 -18.47 51.61
N ASP A 726 -5.28 -19.47 51.34
CA ASP A 726 -6.04 -20.19 52.37
C ASP A 726 -5.09 -20.98 53.28
N GLU A 727 -4.09 -21.68 52.75
CA GLU A 727 -3.05 -22.36 53.53
C GLU A 727 -2.29 -21.40 54.45
N GLU A 728 -1.79 -20.27 53.92
CA GLU A 728 -1.10 -19.25 54.73
C GLU A 728 -2.01 -18.63 55.79
N LYS A 729 -3.28 -18.38 55.45
CA LYS A 729 -4.30 -17.88 56.40
C LYS A 729 -4.46 -18.85 57.56
N TRP A 730 -4.63 -20.14 57.26
CA TRP A 730 -4.86 -21.15 58.30
C TRP A 730 -3.59 -21.48 59.08
N ALA A 731 -2.40 -21.44 58.46
CA ALA A 731 -1.12 -21.59 59.15
C ALA A 731 -0.91 -20.48 60.19
N LYS A 732 -1.20 -19.22 59.85
CA LYS A 732 -1.13 -18.09 60.80
C LYS A 732 -2.21 -18.18 61.90
N ALA A 733 -3.41 -18.59 61.53
CA ALA A 733 -4.52 -18.74 62.48
C ALA A 733 -4.34 -19.92 63.46
N LYS A 734 -3.46 -20.89 63.18
CA LYS A 734 -3.19 -22.04 64.06
C LYS A 734 -2.57 -21.64 65.41
N VAL A 735 -1.84 -20.52 65.48
CA VAL A 735 -1.16 -20.08 66.71
C VAL A 735 -2.18 -19.55 67.73
N PRO A 736 -2.24 -20.09 68.96
CA PRO A 736 -3.10 -19.54 70.01
C PRO A 736 -2.73 -18.08 70.32
N PRO A 737 -3.72 -17.19 70.57
CA PRO A 737 -3.43 -15.78 70.83
C PRO A 737 -2.55 -15.56 72.08
N GLN A 738 -2.58 -16.47 73.05
CA GLN A 738 -1.75 -16.44 74.27
C GLN A 738 -0.26 -16.71 74.01
N GLU A 739 0.07 -17.36 72.89
CA GLU A 739 1.44 -17.71 72.49
C GLU A 739 2.02 -16.73 71.48
N MET A 740 1.18 -15.89 70.86
CA MET A 740 1.53 -14.98 69.78
C MET A 740 2.77 -14.10 70.05
N TYR A 741 2.95 -13.65 71.30
CA TYR A 741 4.04 -12.75 71.69
C TYR A 741 5.09 -13.38 72.61
N ARG A 742 4.94 -14.65 73.01
CA ARG A 742 5.84 -15.28 73.99
C ARG A 742 7.23 -15.61 73.45
N GLY A 743 7.38 -15.69 72.12
CA GLY A 743 8.65 -15.92 71.44
C GLY A 743 9.32 -14.65 70.88
N ASP A 744 8.82 -13.45 71.22
CA ASP A 744 9.33 -12.19 70.71
C ASP A 744 10.40 -11.60 71.64
N ASP A 745 11.65 -11.54 71.15
CA ASP A 745 12.83 -11.10 71.90
C ASP A 745 12.78 -9.65 72.40
N ARG A 746 11.75 -8.88 72.05
CA ARG A 746 11.58 -7.50 72.52
C ARG A 746 10.93 -7.41 73.89
N TYR A 747 10.30 -8.47 74.38
CA TYR A 747 9.49 -8.47 75.59
C TYR A 747 10.05 -9.44 76.64
N ALA A 748 9.88 -9.08 77.92
CA ALA A 748 10.40 -9.87 79.05
C ALA A 748 9.29 -10.43 79.97
N GLU A 749 8.13 -9.77 80.03
CA GLU A 749 6.99 -10.18 80.86
C GLU A 749 5.68 -10.05 80.06
N TRP A 750 4.71 -10.90 80.39
CA TRP A 750 3.39 -10.96 79.75
C TRP A 750 2.29 -11.12 80.80
N ASP A 751 1.07 -10.65 80.50
CA ASP A 751 -0.11 -10.86 81.33
C ASP A 751 -0.73 -12.27 81.15
N ALA A 752 -1.83 -12.54 81.86
CA ALA A 752 -2.53 -13.83 81.84
C ALA A 752 -3.08 -14.18 80.43
N GLU A 753 -3.37 -13.16 79.63
CA GLU A 753 -3.85 -13.26 78.25
C GLU A 753 -2.70 -13.40 77.22
N GLY A 754 -1.44 -13.28 77.65
CA GLY A 754 -0.24 -13.40 76.81
C GLY A 754 0.17 -12.10 76.11
N LEU A 755 -0.33 -10.94 76.55
CA LEU A 755 0.09 -9.63 76.05
C LEU A 755 1.34 -9.13 76.80
N PRO A 756 2.34 -8.58 76.09
CA PRO A 756 3.53 -8.03 76.73
C PRO A 756 3.24 -6.87 77.69
N THR A 757 3.80 -6.95 78.89
CA THR A 757 3.70 -5.90 79.93
C THR A 757 5.02 -5.14 80.09
N ARG A 758 6.17 -5.81 79.88
CA ARG A 758 7.52 -5.21 79.93
C ARG A 758 8.35 -5.48 78.68
N MET A 759 9.14 -4.47 78.31
CA MET A 759 10.20 -4.56 77.31
C MET A 759 11.43 -5.29 77.89
N LYS A 760 12.31 -5.80 77.02
CA LYS A 760 13.54 -6.51 77.41
C LYS A 760 14.52 -5.68 78.23
N ASP A 761 14.48 -4.35 78.10
CA ASP A 761 15.27 -3.42 78.92
C ASP A 761 14.68 -3.13 80.31
N GLY A 762 13.56 -3.80 80.65
CA GLY A 762 12.86 -3.66 81.93
C GLY A 762 11.82 -2.53 81.98
N SER A 763 11.72 -1.70 80.93
CA SER A 763 10.72 -0.63 80.84
C SER A 763 9.31 -1.15 80.57
N GLU A 764 8.28 -0.40 80.97
CA GLU A 764 6.89 -0.74 80.65
C GLU A 764 6.59 -0.52 79.16
N VAL A 765 5.78 -1.41 78.57
CA VAL A 765 5.37 -1.27 77.16
C VAL A 765 4.54 0.02 76.99
N PRO A 766 4.93 0.95 76.09
CA PRO A 766 4.20 2.20 75.90
C PRO A 766 2.72 2.00 75.58
N LYS A 767 1.82 2.82 76.16
CA LYS A 767 0.36 2.70 75.97
C LYS A 767 -0.09 2.68 74.50
N SER A 768 0.56 3.44 73.63
CA SER A 768 0.29 3.46 72.19
C SER A 768 0.65 2.13 71.52
N GLN A 769 1.75 1.51 71.93
CA GLN A 769 2.19 0.20 71.46
C GLN A 769 1.29 -0.92 72.02
N LEU A 770 0.93 -0.85 73.30
CA LEU A 770 0.00 -1.79 73.94
C LEU A 770 -1.35 -1.83 73.21
N LYS A 771 -1.89 -0.67 72.81
CA LYS A 771 -3.14 -0.59 72.03
C LYS A 771 -3.03 -1.29 70.67
N LYS A 772 -1.86 -1.22 70.02
CA LYS A 772 -1.58 -1.91 68.76
C LYS A 772 -1.46 -3.42 68.97
N LEU A 773 -0.69 -3.86 69.96
CA LEU A 773 -0.55 -5.26 70.34
C LEU A 773 -1.90 -5.88 70.71
N LYS A 774 -2.73 -5.17 71.47
CA LYS A 774 -4.08 -5.63 71.81
C LYS A 774 -4.97 -5.81 70.58
N LYS A 775 -4.92 -4.88 69.63
CA LYS A 775 -5.67 -4.97 68.37
C LYS A 775 -5.24 -6.18 67.52
N ASP A 776 -3.94 -6.43 67.44
CA ASP A 776 -3.38 -7.57 66.72
C ASP A 776 -3.73 -8.90 67.42
N TRP A 777 -3.69 -8.93 68.75
CA TRP A 777 -4.15 -10.05 69.57
C TRP A 777 -5.64 -10.35 69.38
N ASP A 778 -6.51 -9.33 69.38
CA ASP A 778 -7.95 -9.51 69.16
C ASP A 778 -8.25 -10.05 67.76
N ARG A 779 -7.48 -9.61 66.75
CA ARG A 779 -7.54 -10.15 65.39
C ARG A 779 -7.10 -11.62 65.35
N GLN A 780 -6.03 -11.96 66.06
CA GLN A 780 -5.55 -13.35 66.16
C GLN A 780 -6.54 -14.23 66.91
N LYS A 781 -7.15 -13.75 68.00
CA LYS A 781 -8.19 -14.48 68.74
C LYS A 781 -9.37 -14.84 67.84
N LYS A 782 -9.82 -13.88 67.01
CA LYS A 782 -10.88 -14.14 66.03
C LYS A 782 -10.44 -15.17 64.98
N ALA A 783 -9.25 -15.00 64.39
CA ALA A 783 -8.73 -15.90 63.37
C ALA A 783 -8.52 -17.33 63.91
N HIS A 784 -7.98 -17.48 65.12
CA HIS A 784 -7.80 -18.76 65.79
C HIS A 784 -9.13 -19.42 66.14
N GLY A 785 -10.13 -18.66 66.57
CA GLY A 785 -11.49 -19.19 66.79
C GLY A 785 -12.16 -19.71 65.51
N GLU A 786 -11.98 -19.02 64.37
CA GLU A 786 -12.42 -19.51 63.06
C GLU A 786 -11.68 -20.80 62.65
N TRP A 787 -10.36 -20.88 62.92
CA TRP A 787 -9.55 -22.07 62.65
C TRP A 787 -10.01 -23.26 63.52
N GLN A 788 -10.25 -23.05 64.81
CA GLN A 788 -10.77 -24.08 65.73
C GLN A 788 -12.16 -24.57 65.31
N THR A 789 -13.02 -23.70 64.80
CA THR A 789 -14.34 -24.11 64.30
C THR A 789 -14.20 -24.98 63.04
N LYS A 790 -13.26 -24.65 62.14
CA LYS A 790 -13.05 -25.35 60.88
C LYS A 790 -12.28 -26.69 61.02
N PHE A 791 -11.31 -26.76 61.94
CA PHE A 791 -10.40 -27.91 62.07
C PHE A 791 -10.39 -28.58 63.45
N GLY A 792 -10.97 -27.95 64.48
CA GLY A 792 -10.94 -28.42 65.88
C GLY A 792 -12.00 -29.47 66.23
N GLY A 793 -12.88 -29.85 65.30
CA GLY A 793 -13.91 -30.89 65.51
C GLY A 793 -13.41 -32.34 65.41
N ALA A 794 -12.12 -32.58 65.12
CA ALA A 794 -11.61 -33.92 64.79
C ALA A 794 -10.76 -34.60 65.89
N ALA A 795 -10.80 -34.11 67.14
CA ALA A 795 -10.02 -34.68 68.26
C ALA A 795 -10.90 -35.26 69.40
N GLY A 796 -12.07 -35.82 69.07
CA GLY A 796 -13.02 -36.38 70.04
C GLY A 796 -13.75 -37.64 69.58
N ALA A 797 -13.09 -38.49 68.79
CA ALA A 797 -13.55 -39.85 68.48
C ALA A 797 -12.35 -40.78 68.24
N ALA A 798 -11.63 -41.08 69.32
CA ALA A 798 -10.89 -42.33 69.54
C ALA A 798 -11.07 -42.69 71.01
#